data_AF-A0A4Q4U596-F1
#
_entry.id   AF-A0A4Q4U596-F1
#
_cell.length_a   1.000
_cell.length_b   1.000
_cell.length_c   1.000
_cell.angle_alpha   90.00
_cell.angle_beta   90.00
_cell.angle_gamma   90.00
#
_symmetry.space_group_name_H-M   'P 1'
#
loop_
_entity.id
_entity.type
_entity.pdbx_description
1 polymer ?
#
loop_
_entity_poly.entity_id
_entity_poly.type
_entity_poly.pdbx_seq_one_letter_code
_entity_poly.pdbx_strand_id
1 'polypeptide(L)'
;MSLSIQDKDLLDATKRGAIDKVRKFLDGEADPNAKGDSGSTPLHNAAKGGNPEIAELLLEYGADPNATDDSGSIPLHHAAQGGHDRIVQLLLDYWADPNTKNASGSTPLHNAAEGNNPVVVELLLQSGADREAQDNSGFTPTYYLAQGEIAQQFPGVPGTQKVADPKQATPMIPITINGNTLDHSTKSAADASKTNYILVQFRARLSPSQMQELANAGLKHLDYVSKNTYLCHHEDADLDKIRQMDPVVYVEIYRPEFKITPSLKGAAPSLNYEVDVVFHDAVDSDSEDLRGRIAQESGRNLKDIEFFPHKASLTALGRYLNDIATIDEVYRIEEIGETELRNDQAQLILAANIQPGPTLAQQQVYRGEGQVIAIADTGLDTGLANSVHNAFRDRVLDLYPMNGSAADHHGHGTHVCGSAVGDGWMNDVHVMGTAPQARLVVQCLWDSTISCLKPPRDLTRLFESPYTKHGARVHSNSWGGEMKTDQLPYNRRAEEIDAFVWKHPEMVICWAAGNNAAYDHATGDVRKGQIGAEAAAKNCITVGASENQRPEFLDTYGQLYPKRFPDPTNLLREAGDRSRVAAFSSRGPTKEKRFKPDVVAPGTCILSANSSHVPNPLRPGPHQDWCYKSGTSMATPLVAGCAAVLREALINNGTESPSAALVKALLVNGAEILSRPTPNIHSGFGRVNLAHSIAVVRREIGSAFRDHQLSDTDKSFSDKILVEAQHTTLKATLVWSDPPGKMIKNRLLLELKDASKSMRPPHNSNNVQQVLWNSISPGELTITVGVVGNLDLSPQPFAVVWRLY
;
A
#
# COMPACT_ATOMS: atom_id res chain seq x y z
N MET A 1 4.50 14.09 36.07
CA MET A 1 5.89 14.62 36.12
C MET A 1 5.86 16.04 35.57
N SER A 2 6.90 16.85 35.78
CA SER A 2 7.02 18.14 35.08
C SER A 2 7.47 17.90 33.63
N LEU A 3 6.78 18.50 32.67
CA LEU A 3 7.20 18.59 31.26
C LEU A 3 8.68 18.99 31.13
N SER A 4 9.39 18.45 30.14
CA SER A 4 10.75 18.89 29.82
C SER A 4 10.74 20.33 29.27
N ILE A 5 11.93 20.91 29.10
CA ILE A 5 12.05 22.24 28.49
C ILE A 5 11.64 22.18 27.01
N GLN A 6 12.05 21.12 26.30
CA GLN A 6 11.74 20.93 24.87
C GLN A 6 10.25 20.73 24.62
N ASP A 7 9.54 20.02 25.51
CA ASP A 7 8.08 19.85 25.41
C ASP A 7 7.33 21.19 25.58
N LYS A 8 7.79 22.03 26.52
CA LYS A 8 7.23 23.37 26.75
C LYS A 8 7.52 24.30 25.57
N ASP A 9 8.73 24.24 25.02
CA ASP A 9 9.13 25.03 23.86
C ASP A 9 8.38 24.58 22.59
N LEU A 10 8.09 23.28 22.43
CA LEU A 10 7.22 22.73 21.38
C LEU A 10 5.78 23.23 21.52
N LEU A 11 5.22 23.21 22.73
CA LEU A 11 3.88 23.75 23.03
C LEU A 11 3.79 25.26 22.73
N ASP A 12 4.78 26.06 23.13
CA ASP A 12 4.83 27.51 22.86
C ASP A 12 5.04 27.81 21.37
N ALA A 13 5.97 27.13 20.70
CA ALA A 13 6.19 27.27 19.26
C ALA A 13 4.94 26.94 18.44
N THR A 14 4.21 25.89 18.83
CA THR A 14 2.96 25.49 18.18
C THR A 14 1.87 26.54 18.39
N LYS A 15 1.69 27.07 19.60
CA LYS A 15 0.77 28.18 19.90
C LYS A 15 1.08 29.47 19.13
N ARG A 16 2.32 29.66 18.69
CA ARG A 16 2.78 30.82 17.90
C ARG A 16 2.80 30.61 16.38
N GLY A 17 2.40 29.44 15.87
CA GLY A 17 2.48 29.13 14.43
C GLY A 17 3.91 28.97 13.90
N ALA A 18 4.91 28.71 14.76
CA ALA A 18 6.33 28.76 14.39
C ALA A 18 6.84 27.41 13.83
N ILE A 19 6.40 27.06 12.61
CA ILE A 19 6.66 25.75 11.94
C ILE A 19 8.12 25.27 12.02
N ASP A 20 9.12 26.14 11.76
CA ASP A 20 10.54 25.76 11.77
C ASP A 20 11.03 25.39 13.18
N LYS A 21 10.48 26.04 14.22
CA LYS A 21 10.78 25.71 15.62
C LYS A 21 10.09 24.41 16.03
N VAL A 22 8.83 24.22 15.64
CA VAL A 22 8.09 22.96 15.86
C VAL A 22 8.87 21.80 15.27
N ARG A 23 9.29 21.90 13.99
CA ARG A 23 10.14 20.92 13.32
C ARG A 23 11.42 20.65 14.10
N LYS A 24 12.19 21.70 14.43
CA LYS A 24 13.44 21.58 15.19
C LYS A 24 13.29 20.90 16.56
N PHE A 25 12.16 21.09 17.25
CA PHE A 25 11.93 20.44 18.55
C PHE A 25 11.53 18.97 18.39
N LEU A 26 10.72 18.64 17.37
CA LEU A 26 10.37 17.25 17.03
C LEU A 26 11.59 16.45 16.52
N ASP A 27 12.44 17.05 15.68
CA ASP A 27 13.75 16.51 15.28
C ASP A 27 14.70 16.31 16.48
N GLY A 28 14.42 16.99 17.61
CA GLY A 28 15.15 16.90 18.87
C GLY A 28 14.50 16.00 19.93
N GLU A 29 13.62 15.09 19.53
CA GLU A 29 12.94 14.11 20.41
C GLU A 29 11.94 14.72 21.44
N ALA A 30 11.41 15.93 21.20
CA ALA A 30 10.28 16.45 21.99
C ALA A 30 8.98 15.66 21.73
N ASP A 31 8.17 15.40 22.76
CA ASP A 31 6.97 14.55 22.61
C ASP A 31 5.84 15.30 21.89
N PRO A 32 5.38 14.88 20.69
CA PRO A 32 4.24 15.49 20.00
C PRO A 32 2.91 15.36 20.77
N ASN A 33 2.87 14.51 21.81
CA ASN A 33 1.73 14.30 22.71
C ASN A 33 1.87 15.00 24.07
N ALA A 34 2.92 15.80 24.28
CA ALA A 34 3.17 16.51 25.53
C ALA A 34 1.96 17.36 25.99
N LYS A 35 1.36 17.02 27.12
CA LYS A 35 0.19 17.74 27.67
C LYS A 35 0.62 18.99 28.45
N GLY A 36 0.20 20.18 28.00
CA GLY A 36 0.35 21.43 28.74
C GLY A 36 -0.53 21.51 29.99
N ASP A 37 -0.50 22.66 30.68
CA ASP A 37 -1.18 22.91 31.97
C ASP A 37 -2.73 22.84 31.94
N SER A 38 -3.32 22.49 30.80
CA SER A 38 -4.76 22.31 30.56
C SER A 38 -5.07 20.99 29.83
N GLY A 39 -4.16 20.01 29.90
CA GLY A 39 -4.22 18.73 29.20
C GLY A 39 -3.95 18.81 27.69
N SER A 40 -4.01 20.02 27.11
CA SER A 40 -3.92 20.25 25.67
C SER A 40 -2.52 19.96 25.10
N THR A 41 -2.46 19.07 24.10
CA THR A 41 -1.22 18.71 23.36
C THR A 41 -0.85 19.76 22.30
N PRO A 42 0.34 19.73 21.69
CA PRO A 42 0.65 20.53 20.50
C PRO A 42 -0.45 20.46 19.44
N LEU A 43 -0.99 19.27 19.14
CA LEU A 43 -2.02 19.11 18.11
C LEU A 43 -3.33 19.85 18.44
N HIS A 44 -3.72 19.96 19.71
CA HIS A 44 -4.84 20.82 20.13
C HIS A 44 -4.56 22.30 19.83
N ASN A 45 -3.33 22.76 20.08
CA ASN A 45 -2.93 24.15 19.85
C ASN A 45 -2.86 24.46 18.34
N ALA A 46 -2.38 23.52 17.52
CA ALA A 46 -2.38 23.63 16.06
C ALA A 46 -3.80 23.67 15.49
N ALA A 47 -4.68 22.79 15.99
CA ALA A 47 -6.09 22.72 15.63
C ALA A 47 -6.85 24.00 16.00
N LYS A 48 -6.74 24.44 17.26
CA LYS A 48 -7.36 25.68 17.77
C LYS A 48 -6.81 26.95 17.15
N GLY A 49 -5.57 26.91 16.65
CA GLY A 49 -4.92 28.04 15.99
C GLY A 49 -5.10 28.09 14.47
N GLY A 50 -5.78 27.12 13.86
CA GLY A 50 -5.98 27.08 12.40
C GLY A 50 -4.70 26.86 11.57
N ASN A 51 -3.70 26.13 12.09
CA ASN A 51 -2.41 25.90 11.42
C ASN A 51 -2.30 24.47 10.82
N PRO A 52 -2.79 24.21 9.59
CA PRO A 52 -2.79 22.86 9.02
C PRO A 52 -1.39 22.29 8.75
N GLU A 53 -0.40 23.10 8.35
CA GLU A 53 0.99 22.64 8.15
C GLU A 53 1.62 22.13 9.45
N ILE A 54 1.25 22.71 10.59
CA ILE A 54 1.75 22.30 11.90
C ILE A 54 0.99 21.08 12.41
N ALA A 55 -0.33 21.01 12.16
CA ALA A 55 -1.11 19.80 12.44
C ALA A 55 -0.60 18.61 11.62
N GLU A 56 -0.31 18.79 10.32
CA GLU A 56 0.21 17.76 9.43
C GLU A 56 1.60 17.30 9.87
N LEU A 57 2.48 18.24 10.25
CA LEU A 57 3.80 17.91 10.80
C LEU A 57 3.71 17.13 12.13
N LEU A 58 2.83 17.53 13.04
CA LEU A 58 2.65 16.84 14.33
C LEU A 58 2.11 15.42 14.12
N LEU A 59 1.21 15.23 13.16
CA LEU A 59 0.67 13.93 12.77
C LEU A 59 1.71 13.06 12.03
N GLU A 60 2.56 13.63 11.16
CA GLU A 60 3.72 12.94 10.57
C GLU A 60 4.71 12.43 11.65
N TYR A 61 4.73 13.04 12.84
CA TYR A 61 5.59 12.63 13.98
C TYR A 61 4.85 11.80 15.04
N GLY A 62 3.57 11.45 14.85
CA GLY A 62 2.83 10.57 15.76
C GLY A 62 2.12 11.26 16.93
N ALA A 63 1.68 12.51 16.76
CA ALA A 63 0.64 13.07 17.62
C ALA A 63 -0.66 12.26 17.52
N ASP A 64 -1.29 11.97 18.65
CA ASP A 64 -2.58 11.28 18.73
C ASP A 64 -3.74 12.26 18.46
N PRO A 65 -4.50 12.06 17.36
CA PRO A 65 -5.64 12.92 17.02
C PRO A 65 -6.87 12.70 17.92
N ASN A 66 -6.83 11.68 18.80
CA ASN A 66 -7.83 11.41 19.83
C ASN A 66 -7.33 11.71 21.26
N ALA A 67 -6.14 12.30 21.41
CA ALA A 67 -5.68 12.75 22.72
C ALA A 67 -6.70 13.73 23.30
N THR A 68 -7.12 13.54 24.56
CA THR A 68 -8.06 14.45 25.23
C THR A 68 -7.34 15.54 26.02
N ASP A 69 -7.85 16.77 25.98
CA ASP A 69 -7.52 17.80 26.98
C ASP A 69 -8.33 17.62 28.28
N ASP A 70 -8.13 18.51 29.26
CA ASP A 70 -8.80 18.40 30.57
C ASP A 70 -10.32 18.65 30.51
N SER A 71 -10.86 19.12 29.38
CA SER A 71 -12.30 19.18 29.12
C SER A 71 -12.86 17.90 28.48
N GLY A 72 -12.01 16.88 28.26
CA GLY A 72 -12.35 15.68 27.48
C GLY A 72 -12.43 15.94 25.97
N SER A 73 -12.13 17.15 25.50
CA SER A 73 -12.18 17.49 24.08
C SER A 73 -10.92 16.97 23.38
N ILE A 74 -11.08 16.35 22.21
CA ILE A 74 -9.99 16.00 21.29
C ILE A 74 -9.72 17.14 20.29
N PRO A 75 -8.56 17.21 19.60
CA PRO A 75 -8.25 18.25 18.63
C PRO A 75 -9.34 18.53 17.58
N LEU A 76 -10.09 17.49 17.19
CA LEU A 76 -11.21 17.60 16.24
C LEU A 76 -12.34 18.50 16.74
N HIS A 77 -12.59 18.60 18.06
CA HIS A 77 -13.57 19.55 18.61
C HIS A 77 -13.13 21.00 18.38
N HIS A 78 -11.85 21.31 18.64
CA HIS A 78 -11.29 22.66 18.48
C HIS A 78 -11.21 23.07 17.02
N ALA A 79 -10.78 22.15 16.13
CA ALA A 79 -10.81 22.37 14.69
C ALA A 79 -12.24 22.59 14.17
N ALA A 80 -13.22 21.86 14.71
CA ALA A 80 -14.60 21.96 14.31
C ALA A 80 -15.29 23.26 14.77
N GLN A 81 -15.04 23.69 16.01
CA GLN A 81 -15.56 24.97 16.52
C GLN A 81 -14.94 26.17 15.78
N GLY A 82 -13.64 26.09 15.45
CA GLY A 82 -12.92 27.13 14.69
C GLY A 82 -13.18 27.14 13.18
N GLY A 83 -13.96 26.19 12.64
CA GLY A 83 -14.28 26.13 11.21
C GLY A 83 -13.11 25.68 10.31
N HIS A 84 -12.08 25.06 10.89
CA HIS A 84 -10.83 24.75 10.19
C HIS A 84 -10.94 23.46 9.36
N ASP A 85 -11.73 23.51 8.29
CA ASP A 85 -12.04 22.44 7.34
C ASP A 85 -10.84 21.56 6.94
N ARG A 86 -9.70 22.16 6.56
CA ARG A 86 -8.49 21.42 6.18
C ARG A 86 -7.88 20.66 7.36
N ILE A 87 -8.00 21.16 8.59
CA ILE A 87 -7.56 20.45 9.80
C ILE A 87 -8.58 19.37 10.18
N VAL A 88 -9.87 19.63 9.99
CA VAL A 88 -10.94 18.63 10.19
C VAL A 88 -10.74 17.43 9.27
N GLN A 89 -10.60 17.65 7.95
CA GLN A 89 -10.30 16.58 6.98
C GLN A 89 -8.99 15.87 7.33
N LEU A 90 -7.92 16.60 7.68
CA LEU A 90 -6.62 16.01 8.08
C LEU A 90 -6.72 15.15 9.34
N LEU A 91 -7.43 15.58 10.38
CA LEU A 91 -7.61 14.81 11.61
C LEU A 91 -8.44 13.54 11.35
N LEU A 92 -9.46 13.64 10.50
CA LEU A 92 -10.27 12.49 10.06
C LEU A 92 -9.44 11.51 9.20
N ASP A 93 -8.56 12.02 8.32
CA ASP A 93 -7.57 11.24 7.56
C ASP A 93 -6.50 10.58 8.46
N TYR A 94 -6.42 10.97 9.73
CA TYR A 94 -5.58 10.36 10.77
C TYR A 94 -6.36 9.58 11.86
N TRP A 95 -7.64 9.25 11.64
CA TRP A 95 -8.49 8.50 12.58
C TRP A 95 -8.88 9.24 13.88
N ALA A 96 -9.10 10.55 13.83
CA ALA A 96 -9.91 11.23 14.85
C ALA A 96 -11.36 10.69 14.82
N ASP A 97 -11.89 10.25 15.96
CA ASP A 97 -13.27 9.76 16.07
C ASP A 97 -14.27 10.94 16.16
N PRO A 98 -15.12 11.16 15.14
CA PRO A 98 -16.07 12.26 15.11
C PRO A 98 -17.26 12.10 16.08
N ASN A 99 -17.34 10.97 16.79
CA ASN A 99 -18.34 10.68 17.81
C ASN A 99 -17.79 10.77 19.24
N THR A 100 -16.51 11.08 19.41
CA THR A 100 -15.91 11.31 20.74
C THR A 100 -16.71 12.35 21.51
N LYS A 101 -17.17 12.01 22.72
CA LYS A 101 -17.86 12.95 23.62
C LYS A 101 -16.88 13.56 24.60
N ASN A 102 -16.89 14.89 24.71
CA ASN A 102 -16.18 15.63 25.74
C ASN A 102 -16.95 15.62 27.09
N ALA A 103 -16.48 16.36 28.09
CA ALA A 103 -17.09 16.40 29.42
C ALA A 103 -18.50 17.02 29.47
N SER A 104 -18.93 17.79 28.47
CA SER A 104 -20.33 18.24 28.32
C SER A 104 -21.21 17.25 27.53
N GLY A 105 -20.67 16.09 27.15
CA GLY A 105 -21.36 15.10 26.32
C GLY A 105 -21.42 15.49 24.83
N SER A 106 -20.87 16.65 24.48
CA SER A 106 -20.84 17.21 23.14
C SER A 106 -19.82 16.47 22.28
N THR A 107 -20.14 16.29 21.00
CA THR A 107 -19.25 15.72 19.97
C THR A 107 -18.70 16.84 19.07
N PRO A 108 -17.64 16.60 18.26
CA PRO A 108 -17.17 17.58 17.28
C PRO A 108 -18.28 18.14 16.36
N LEU A 109 -19.33 17.36 16.07
CA LEU A 109 -20.47 17.82 15.27
C LEU A 109 -21.34 18.85 16.01
N HIS A 110 -21.45 18.78 17.34
CA HIS A 110 -22.07 19.84 18.15
C HIS A 110 -21.26 21.13 18.05
N ASN A 111 -19.93 21.05 18.21
CA ASN A 111 -19.04 22.21 18.11
C ASN A 111 -19.03 22.83 16.70
N ALA A 112 -19.16 22.01 15.64
CA ALA A 112 -19.32 22.49 14.27
C ALA A 112 -20.65 23.23 14.05
N ALA A 113 -21.73 22.73 14.65
CA ALA A 113 -23.06 23.34 14.58
C ALA A 113 -23.14 24.66 15.36
N GLU A 114 -22.65 24.68 16.60
CA GLU A 114 -22.52 25.90 17.42
C GLU A 114 -21.64 26.96 16.73
N GLY A 115 -20.51 26.53 16.15
CA GLY A 115 -19.62 27.38 15.37
C GLY A 115 -20.17 27.84 14.02
N ASN A 116 -21.38 27.40 13.61
CA ASN A 116 -22.00 27.73 12.31
C ASN A 116 -21.11 27.42 11.10
N ASN A 117 -20.37 26.30 11.14
CA ASN A 117 -19.35 25.95 10.13
C ASN A 117 -19.86 24.86 9.15
N PRO A 118 -20.52 25.20 8.03
CA PRO A 118 -21.28 24.23 7.23
C PRO A 118 -20.39 23.18 6.56
N VAL A 119 -19.21 23.58 6.03
CA VAL A 119 -18.23 22.67 5.44
C VAL A 119 -17.74 21.63 6.45
N VAL A 120 -17.53 22.04 7.70
CA VAL A 120 -17.12 21.15 8.80
C VAL A 120 -18.25 20.21 9.22
N VAL A 121 -19.47 20.74 9.37
CA VAL A 121 -20.68 19.95 9.66
C VAL A 121 -20.83 18.84 8.62
N GLU A 122 -20.61 19.15 7.34
CA GLU A 122 -20.66 18.16 6.27
C GLU A 122 -19.50 17.15 6.34
N LEU A 123 -18.24 17.60 6.48
CA LEU A 123 -17.07 16.71 6.60
C LEU A 123 -17.19 15.69 7.75
N LEU A 124 -17.75 16.12 8.89
CA LEU A 124 -17.99 15.25 10.04
C LEU A 124 -19.12 14.25 9.75
N LEU A 125 -20.24 14.69 9.17
CA LEU A 125 -21.33 13.80 8.75
C LEU A 125 -20.89 12.77 7.70
N GLN A 126 -20.12 13.19 6.69
CA GLN A 126 -19.50 12.33 5.68
C GLN A 126 -18.62 11.24 6.31
N SER A 127 -18.01 11.54 7.46
CA SER A 127 -17.08 10.67 8.20
C SER A 127 -17.75 9.83 9.30
N GLY A 128 -19.09 9.85 9.38
CA GLY A 128 -19.85 9.01 10.30
C GLY A 128 -20.14 9.64 11.67
N ALA A 129 -20.16 10.97 11.77
CA ALA A 129 -20.68 11.65 12.95
C ALA A 129 -22.19 11.40 13.15
N ASP A 130 -22.57 11.01 14.36
CA ASP A 130 -23.96 10.83 14.77
C ASP A 130 -24.64 12.20 14.98
N ARG A 131 -25.69 12.43 14.20
CA ARG A 131 -26.51 13.65 14.17
C ARG A 131 -27.60 13.67 15.25
N GLU A 132 -27.91 12.52 15.85
CA GLU A 132 -28.89 12.36 16.93
C GLU A 132 -28.20 12.12 18.29
N ALA A 133 -26.87 12.12 18.34
CA ALA A 133 -26.09 12.02 19.57
C ALA A 133 -26.48 13.17 20.52
N GLN A 134 -27.01 12.83 21.70
CA GLN A 134 -27.37 13.83 22.71
C GLN A 134 -26.18 14.24 23.59
N ASP A 135 -26.02 15.53 23.85
CA ASP A 135 -25.15 16.05 24.89
C ASP A 135 -25.73 15.84 26.32
N ASN A 136 -25.02 16.29 27.35
CA ASN A 136 -25.47 16.16 28.74
C ASN A 136 -26.70 17.03 29.08
N SER A 137 -27.13 17.93 28.19
CA SER A 137 -28.36 18.71 28.30
C SER A 137 -29.54 18.07 27.55
N GLY A 138 -29.29 17.00 26.79
CA GLY A 138 -30.27 16.32 25.93
C GLY A 138 -30.43 16.95 24.54
N PHE A 139 -29.60 17.93 24.17
CA PHE A 139 -29.62 18.56 22.85
C PHE A 139 -28.78 17.74 21.85
N THR A 140 -29.15 17.79 20.58
CA THR A 140 -28.45 17.15 19.46
C THR A 140 -27.70 18.19 18.63
N PRO A 141 -26.71 17.82 17.79
CA PRO A 141 -26.11 18.74 16.83
C PRO A 141 -27.16 19.38 15.91
N THR A 142 -28.20 18.62 15.54
CA THR A 142 -29.32 19.10 14.73
C THR A 142 -30.14 20.18 15.42
N TYR A 143 -30.29 20.15 16.74
CA TYR A 143 -30.88 21.25 17.52
C TYR A 143 -30.02 22.52 17.41
N TYR A 144 -28.70 22.42 17.58
CA TYR A 144 -27.80 23.57 17.46
C TYR A 144 -27.80 24.16 16.03
N LEU A 145 -27.83 23.32 14.99
CA LEU A 145 -27.97 23.77 13.60
C LEU A 145 -29.26 24.56 13.36
N ALA A 146 -30.37 24.18 14.00
CA ALA A 146 -31.66 24.87 13.86
C ALA A 146 -31.74 26.23 14.58
N GLN A 147 -30.84 26.50 15.53
CA GLN A 147 -30.67 27.82 16.16
C GLN A 147 -29.66 28.70 15.41
N GLY A 148 -28.90 28.14 14.46
CA GLY A 148 -27.83 28.81 13.73
C GLY A 148 -28.27 29.45 12.40
N GLU A 149 -27.46 30.38 11.90
CA GLU A 149 -27.71 31.07 10.61
C GLU A 149 -27.65 30.09 9.42
N ILE A 150 -26.92 28.98 9.55
CA ILE A 150 -26.75 27.95 8.52
C ILE A 150 -27.89 26.94 8.43
N ALA A 151 -28.96 27.06 9.23
CA ALA A 151 -30.12 26.15 9.23
C ALA A 151 -30.70 25.89 7.83
N GLN A 152 -30.69 26.91 6.96
CA GLN A 152 -31.22 26.82 5.59
C GLN A 152 -30.39 25.92 4.65
N GLN A 153 -29.13 25.62 5.01
CA GLN A 153 -28.24 24.76 4.22
C GLN A 153 -28.43 23.26 4.55
N PHE A 154 -29.12 22.93 5.65
CA PHE A 154 -29.36 21.56 6.11
C PHE A 154 -30.86 21.22 6.24
N PRO A 155 -31.65 21.32 5.14
CA PRO A 155 -33.08 21.02 5.17
C PRO A 155 -33.34 19.55 5.52
N GLY A 156 -33.97 19.30 6.67
CA GLY A 156 -34.29 17.96 7.17
C GLY A 156 -34.30 17.80 8.69
N VAL A 157 -33.84 18.79 9.45
CA VAL A 157 -33.97 18.80 10.92
C VAL A 157 -35.46 18.80 11.33
N PRO A 158 -35.89 18.09 12.41
CA PRO A 158 -37.31 17.95 12.76
C PRO A 158 -38.04 19.27 13.14
N GLY A 159 -38.58 19.96 12.12
CA GLY A 159 -39.16 21.31 12.23
C GLY A 159 -40.36 21.58 11.33
N THR A 160 -41.37 20.71 11.36
CA THR A 160 -42.73 20.87 10.77
C THR A 160 -42.89 21.10 9.24
N GLN A 161 -43.59 20.14 8.62
CA GLN A 161 -44.35 20.20 7.34
C GLN A 161 -43.61 20.11 5.99
N LYS A 162 -44.31 19.47 5.03
CA LYS A 162 -43.90 19.20 3.64
C LYS A 162 -44.19 20.39 2.70
N VAL A 163 -43.29 20.64 1.73
CA VAL A 163 -43.59 20.76 0.27
C VAL A 163 -42.38 20.12 -0.48
N ALA A 164 -42.44 19.92 -1.80
CA ALA A 164 -41.53 19.06 -2.58
C ALA A 164 -40.60 19.77 -3.59
N ASP A 165 -39.50 19.07 -3.94
CA ASP A 165 -38.64 19.14 -5.15
C ASP A 165 -37.90 20.45 -5.53
N PRO A 166 -36.82 20.38 -6.35
CA PRO A 166 -36.22 19.20 -6.99
C PRO A 166 -34.82 18.79 -6.46
N LYS A 167 -34.43 17.52 -6.68
CA LYS A 167 -33.05 17.05 -6.46
C LYS A 167 -32.08 17.68 -7.48
N GLN A 168 -30.84 17.95 -7.06
CA GLN A 168 -29.91 18.83 -7.80
C GLN A 168 -29.18 18.15 -8.96
N ALA A 169 -28.77 18.96 -9.95
CA ALA A 169 -27.91 18.58 -11.07
C ALA A 169 -26.40 18.53 -10.74
N THR A 170 -26.05 18.59 -9.46
CA THR A 170 -24.69 18.62 -8.93
C THR A 170 -24.56 17.58 -7.81
N PRO A 171 -23.43 16.85 -7.71
CA PRO A 171 -23.21 15.93 -6.60
C PRO A 171 -23.03 16.69 -5.28
N MET A 172 -23.33 16.01 -4.17
CA MET A 172 -23.07 16.49 -2.81
C MET A 172 -21.56 16.61 -2.55
N ILE A 173 -20.77 15.66 -3.07
CA ILE A 173 -19.33 15.58 -2.85
C ILE A 173 -18.61 15.46 -4.20
N PRO A 174 -17.47 16.16 -4.44
CA PRO A 174 -16.68 15.98 -5.65
C PRO A 174 -16.37 14.51 -5.96
N ILE A 175 -16.89 14.02 -7.09
CA ILE A 175 -16.71 12.64 -7.55
C ILE A 175 -15.38 12.53 -8.29
N THR A 176 -14.45 11.75 -7.74
CA THR A 176 -13.17 11.43 -8.37
C THR A 176 -13.08 9.93 -8.66
N ILE A 177 -12.98 9.55 -9.95
CA ILE A 177 -12.92 8.15 -10.42
C ILE A 177 -11.74 8.01 -11.38
N ASN A 178 -10.95 6.93 -11.28
CA ASN A 178 -9.70 6.71 -12.04
C ASN A 178 -8.64 7.82 -11.94
N GLY A 179 -8.79 8.75 -10.98
CA GLY A 179 -7.94 9.95 -10.84
C GLY A 179 -8.52 11.21 -11.52
N ASN A 180 -9.70 11.11 -12.13
CA ASN A 180 -10.43 12.20 -12.77
C ASN A 180 -11.53 12.71 -11.86
N THR A 181 -11.50 13.99 -11.49
CA THR A 181 -12.61 14.65 -10.78
C THR A 181 -13.62 15.21 -11.79
N LEU A 182 -14.91 15.08 -11.47
CA LEU A 182 -16.00 15.62 -12.29
C LEU A 182 -15.93 17.15 -12.38
N ASP A 183 -15.99 17.69 -13.61
CA ASP A 183 -16.16 19.11 -13.85
C ASP A 183 -17.65 19.45 -13.90
N HIS A 184 -18.10 20.38 -13.05
CA HIS A 184 -19.51 20.80 -12.98
C HIS A 184 -19.86 21.91 -13.99
N SER A 185 -18.87 22.47 -14.69
CA SER A 185 -19.09 23.43 -15.78
C SER A 185 -19.53 22.74 -17.09
N THR A 186 -19.22 21.45 -17.26
CA THR A 186 -19.66 20.66 -18.42
C THR A 186 -21.04 20.02 -18.16
N LYS A 187 -22.07 20.57 -18.81
CA LYS A 187 -23.40 19.95 -18.86
C LYS A 187 -23.30 18.58 -19.52
N SER A 188 -23.95 17.57 -18.94
CA SER A 188 -24.12 16.28 -19.61
C SER A 188 -24.85 16.50 -20.94
N ALA A 189 -24.30 15.95 -22.01
CA ALA A 189 -24.85 16.00 -23.36
C ALA A 189 -25.49 14.66 -23.78
N ALA A 190 -25.45 13.64 -22.91
CA ALA A 190 -25.88 12.29 -23.19
C ALA A 190 -27.06 11.87 -22.30
N ASP A 191 -27.94 11.11 -22.91
CA ASP A 191 -29.17 10.59 -22.31
C ASP A 191 -28.88 9.28 -21.56
N ALA A 192 -29.39 9.16 -20.33
CA ALA A 192 -29.24 7.95 -19.52
C ALA A 192 -29.99 6.74 -20.08
N SER A 193 -30.82 6.91 -21.12
CA SER A 193 -31.39 5.80 -21.91
C SER A 193 -30.38 5.05 -22.79
N LYS A 194 -29.11 5.50 -22.85
CA LYS A 194 -28.07 5.00 -23.78
C LYS A 194 -26.84 4.39 -23.13
N THR A 195 -26.89 4.17 -21.82
CA THR A 195 -25.83 3.53 -21.03
C THR A 195 -26.49 2.64 -20.01
N ASN A 196 -25.84 1.52 -19.69
CA ASN A 196 -26.21 0.64 -18.61
C ASN A 196 -25.45 1.00 -17.32
N TYR A 197 -24.56 2.00 -17.33
CA TYR A 197 -23.66 2.32 -16.22
C TYR A 197 -23.86 3.75 -15.69
N ILE A 198 -24.28 3.86 -14.44
CA ILE A 198 -24.53 5.14 -13.75
C ILE A 198 -23.72 5.28 -12.47
N LEU A 199 -23.50 6.52 -12.07
CA LEU A 199 -22.95 6.92 -10.79
C LEU A 199 -24.10 7.33 -9.86
N VAL A 200 -24.25 6.63 -8.73
CA VAL A 200 -25.21 6.95 -7.68
C VAL A 200 -24.45 7.36 -6.43
N GLN A 201 -24.67 8.58 -5.96
CA GLN A 201 -24.09 9.11 -4.72
C GLN A 201 -25.14 9.17 -3.62
N PHE A 202 -24.72 8.79 -2.41
CA PHE A 202 -25.57 8.64 -1.24
C PHE A 202 -25.10 9.54 -0.08
N ARG A 203 -26.01 9.83 0.85
CA ARG A 203 -25.74 10.62 2.07
C ARG A 203 -24.69 9.98 3.00
N ALA A 204 -24.48 8.67 2.91
CA ALA A 204 -23.54 7.88 3.71
C ALA A 204 -23.18 6.57 2.96
N ARG A 205 -22.15 5.85 3.43
CA ARG A 205 -21.84 4.48 2.97
C ARG A 205 -23.02 3.56 3.28
N LEU A 206 -23.41 2.72 2.32
CA LEU A 206 -24.60 1.87 2.44
C LEU A 206 -24.42 0.75 3.47
N SER A 207 -25.48 0.43 4.20
CA SER A 207 -25.61 -0.82 4.95
C SER A 207 -25.98 -1.99 4.01
N PRO A 208 -25.72 -3.26 4.38
CA PRO A 208 -26.08 -4.41 3.54
C PRO A 208 -27.57 -4.50 3.18
N SER A 209 -28.47 -4.08 4.08
CA SER A 209 -29.91 -4.01 3.81
C SER A 209 -30.24 -2.96 2.75
N GLN A 210 -29.60 -1.78 2.80
CA GLN A 210 -29.79 -0.74 1.78
C GLN A 210 -29.19 -1.13 0.42
N MET A 211 -28.06 -1.85 0.40
CA MET A 211 -27.55 -2.45 -0.84
C MET A 211 -28.54 -3.46 -1.43
N GLN A 212 -29.17 -4.29 -0.60
CA GLN A 212 -30.21 -5.22 -1.03
C GLN A 212 -31.49 -4.51 -1.50
N GLU A 213 -31.89 -3.40 -0.87
CA GLU A 213 -33.01 -2.56 -1.33
C GLU A 213 -32.76 -1.94 -2.72
N LEU A 214 -31.52 -1.51 -2.99
CA LEU A 214 -31.11 -0.99 -4.30
C LEU A 214 -31.03 -2.11 -5.36
N ALA A 215 -30.56 -3.31 -4.97
CA ALA A 215 -30.62 -4.49 -5.83
C ALA A 215 -32.08 -4.87 -6.17
N ASN A 216 -32.98 -4.84 -5.18
CA ASN A 216 -34.41 -5.04 -5.37
C ASN A 216 -35.08 -3.91 -6.20
N ALA A 217 -34.45 -2.74 -6.30
CA ALA A 217 -34.89 -1.63 -7.15
C ALA A 217 -34.37 -1.72 -8.60
N GLY A 218 -33.51 -2.69 -8.91
CA GLY A 218 -32.99 -2.97 -10.26
C GLY A 218 -31.51 -2.63 -10.49
N LEU A 219 -30.80 -2.10 -9.49
CA LEU A 219 -29.36 -1.82 -9.61
C LEU A 219 -28.52 -3.07 -9.35
N LYS A 220 -27.80 -3.52 -10.37
CA LYS A 220 -26.84 -4.62 -10.30
C LYS A 220 -25.42 -4.04 -10.09
N HIS A 221 -24.50 -4.82 -9.52
CA HIS A 221 -23.08 -4.47 -9.33
C HIS A 221 -22.82 -3.04 -8.81
N LEU A 222 -22.91 -2.86 -7.48
CA LEU A 222 -22.68 -1.57 -6.80
C LEU A 222 -21.20 -1.40 -6.43
N ASP A 223 -20.37 -0.97 -7.37
CA ASP A 223 -18.93 -0.75 -7.16
C ASP A 223 -18.67 0.59 -6.45
N TYR A 224 -18.17 0.55 -5.20
CA TYR A 224 -17.71 1.76 -4.51
C TYR A 224 -16.48 2.36 -5.22
N VAL A 225 -16.67 3.52 -5.88
CA VAL A 225 -15.66 4.18 -6.74
C VAL A 225 -15.14 5.51 -6.18
N SER A 226 -15.94 6.23 -5.38
CA SER A 226 -15.57 7.52 -4.80
C SER A 226 -16.35 7.81 -3.51
N LYS A 227 -16.09 8.94 -2.84
CA LYS A 227 -16.74 9.33 -1.55
C LYS A 227 -18.26 9.10 -1.60
N ASN A 228 -18.76 8.11 -0.86
CA ASN A 228 -20.18 7.66 -0.83
C ASN A 228 -20.84 7.48 -2.23
N THR A 229 -20.03 7.18 -3.25
CA THR A 229 -20.45 7.12 -4.66
C THR A 229 -20.17 5.74 -5.22
N TYR A 230 -21.22 5.11 -5.75
CA TYR A 230 -21.18 3.78 -6.33
C TYR A 230 -21.44 3.87 -7.83
N LEU A 231 -20.62 3.18 -8.60
CA LEU A 231 -20.87 2.85 -10.00
C LEU A 231 -21.82 1.65 -10.01
N CYS A 232 -22.90 1.74 -10.79
CA CYS A 232 -24.02 0.81 -10.74
C CYS A 232 -24.41 0.39 -12.17
N HIS A 233 -24.69 -0.89 -12.38
CA HIS A 233 -25.24 -1.41 -13.63
C HIS A 233 -26.77 -1.46 -13.61
N HIS A 234 -27.42 -1.13 -14.72
CA HIS A 234 -28.86 -1.33 -14.94
C HIS A 234 -29.15 -1.73 -16.38
N GLU A 235 -30.26 -2.46 -16.59
CA GLU A 235 -30.88 -2.63 -17.91
C GLU A 235 -32.25 -1.95 -17.88
N ASP A 236 -33.20 -2.50 -17.11
CA ASP A 236 -34.60 -2.03 -17.03
C ASP A 236 -34.91 -1.13 -15.81
N ALA A 237 -33.91 -0.53 -15.17
CA ALA A 237 -34.13 0.17 -13.90
C ALA A 237 -34.77 1.56 -14.08
N ASP A 238 -35.86 1.81 -13.33
CA ASP A 238 -36.52 3.12 -13.26
C ASP A 238 -35.61 4.13 -12.55
N LEU A 239 -34.86 4.89 -13.34
CA LEU A 239 -33.90 5.88 -12.85
C LEU A 239 -34.56 7.02 -12.06
N ASP A 240 -35.83 7.34 -12.32
CA ASP A 240 -36.55 8.38 -11.57
C ASP A 240 -37.02 7.86 -10.21
N LYS A 241 -37.42 6.59 -10.11
CA LYS A 241 -37.63 5.90 -8.84
C LYS A 241 -36.33 5.78 -8.04
N ILE A 242 -35.21 5.42 -8.68
CA ILE A 242 -33.88 5.38 -8.03
C ILE A 242 -33.49 6.77 -7.53
N ARG A 243 -33.62 7.81 -8.36
CA ARG A 243 -33.41 9.22 -7.96
C ARG A 243 -34.26 9.59 -6.76
N GLN A 244 -35.49 9.08 -6.63
CA GLN A 244 -36.38 9.40 -5.51
C GLN A 244 -36.01 8.72 -4.18
N MET A 245 -35.32 7.58 -4.19
CA MET A 245 -34.94 6.84 -2.96
C MET A 245 -34.12 7.70 -1.97
N ASP A 246 -34.17 7.34 -0.69
CA ASP A 246 -33.25 7.79 0.36
C ASP A 246 -32.37 6.57 0.71
N PRO A 247 -31.03 6.66 0.79
CA PRO A 247 -30.21 7.87 0.92
C PRO A 247 -29.67 8.49 -0.39
N VAL A 248 -30.31 8.28 -1.56
CA VAL A 248 -29.82 8.80 -2.86
C VAL A 248 -29.93 10.33 -2.93
N VAL A 249 -28.81 10.98 -3.29
CA VAL A 249 -28.72 12.45 -3.47
C VAL A 249 -28.32 12.90 -4.87
N TYR A 250 -27.62 12.07 -5.65
CA TYR A 250 -27.23 12.39 -7.03
C TYR A 250 -27.14 11.13 -7.90
N VAL A 251 -27.56 11.24 -9.16
CA VAL A 251 -27.56 10.17 -10.18
C VAL A 251 -27.17 10.75 -11.54
N GLU A 252 -26.10 10.25 -12.14
CA GLU A 252 -25.53 10.71 -13.42
C GLU A 252 -24.98 9.51 -14.21
N ILE A 253 -24.82 9.64 -15.52
CA ILE A 253 -24.19 8.61 -16.37
C ILE A 253 -22.69 8.43 -16.08
N TYR A 254 -22.12 7.25 -16.37
CA TYR A 254 -20.68 7.02 -16.26
C TYR A 254 -19.90 7.60 -17.46
N ARG A 255 -19.66 8.91 -17.43
CA ARG A 255 -19.09 9.71 -18.53
C ARG A 255 -17.72 9.21 -19.04
N PRO A 256 -17.44 9.29 -20.37
CA PRO A 256 -16.12 9.01 -20.96
C PRO A 256 -14.96 9.75 -20.31
N GLU A 257 -15.20 10.97 -19.80
CA GLU A 257 -14.21 11.78 -19.07
C GLU A 257 -13.56 11.07 -17.87
N PHE A 258 -14.24 10.08 -17.27
CA PHE A 258 -13.69 9.26 -16.18
C PHE A 258 -12.88 8.06 -16.68
N LYS A 259 -13.15 7.56 -17.89
CA LYS A 259 -12.59 6.30 -18.39
C LYS A 259 -11.10 6.46 -18.77
N ILE A 260 -10.70 7.57 -19.39
CA ILE A 260 -9.29 7.85 -19.74
C ILE A 260 -8.50 8.29 -18.49
N THR A 261 -7.44 7.57 -18.09
CA THR A 261 -6.61 7.97 -16.93
C THR A 261 -5.89 9.31 -17.14
N PRO A 262 -5.60 10.08 -16.07
CA PRO A 262 -4.93 11.39 -16.17
C PRO A 262 -3.61 11.40 -16.96
N SER A 263 -2.86 10.30 -16.99
CA SER A 263 -1.63 10.15 -17.79
C SER A 263 -1.86 10.27 -19.30
N LEU A 264 -3.02 9.82 -19.77
CA LEU A 264 -3.41 9.81 -21.17
C LEU A 264 -4.23 11.06 -21.56
N LYS A 265 -4.56 11.94 -20.61
CA LYS A 265 -5.28 13.19 -20.90
C LYS A 265 -4.35 14.20 -21.57
N GLY A 266 -4.74 14.63 -22.77
CA GLY A 266 -3.88 15.43 -23.64
C GLY A 266 -2.87 14.61 -24.45
N ALA A 267 -3.04 13.29 -24.54
CA ALA A 267 -2.26 12.42 -25.43
C ALA A 267 -2.21 12.98 -26.87
N ALA A 268 -1.02 12.95 -27.47
CA ALA A 268 -0.81 13.57 -28.78
C ALA A 268 -1.54 12.76 -29.88
N PRO A 269 -2.39 13.37 -30.73
CA PRO A 269 -3.22 12.68 -31.74
C PRO A 269 -2.48 11.76 -32.75
N SER A 270 -1.16 11.90 -32.84
CA SER A 270 -0.27 11.18 -33.75
C SER A 270 0.70 10.20 -33.06
N LEU A 271 0.77 10.17 -31.72
CA LEU A 271 1.63 9.23 -30.99
C LEU A 271 0.88 7.94 -30.67
N ASN A 272 1.63 6.83 -30.67
CA ASN A 272 1.17 5.53 -30.18
C ASN A 272 1.39 5.44 -28.66
N TYR A 273 0.46 4.79 -27.96
CA TYR A 273 0.50 4.47 -26.54
C TYR A 273 0.11 2.99 -26.39
N GLU A 274 0.87 2.19 -25.64
CA GLU A 274 0.37 0.87 -25.21
C GLU A 274 -0.65 1.06 -24.09
N VAL A 275 -1.85 0.51 -24.24
CA VAL A 275 -2.94 0.68 -23.28
C VAL A 275 -3.64 -0.64 -22.96
N ASP A 276 -4.03 -0.78 -21.70
CA ASP A 276 -5.05 -1.72 -21.24
C ASP A 276 -6.40 -0.98 -21.22
N VAL A 277 -7.34 -1.45 -22.04
CA VAL A 277 -8.75 -1.06 -22.02
C VAL A 277 -9.47 -2.06 -21.12
N VAL A 278 -9.68 -1.66 -19.87
CA VAL A 278 -10.29 -2.46 -18.80
C VAL A 278 -11.80 -2.35 -18.89
N PHE A 279 -12.50 -3.48 -18.83
CA PHE A 279 -13.96 -3.56 -18.83
C PHE A 279 -14.52 -3.55 -17.39
N HIS A 280 -15.83 -3.36 -17.25
CA HIS A 280 -16.51 -3.60 -15.97
C HIS A 280 -16.49 -5.11 -15.64
N ASP A 281 -16.40 -5.50 -14.36
CA ASP A 281 -16.15 -6.91 -13.98
C ASP A 281 -17.27 -7.89 -14.42
N ALA A 282 -18.49 -7.41 -14.68
CA ALA A 282 -19.61 -8.21 -15.20
C ALA A 282 -19.61 -8.43 -16.73
N VAL A 283 -18.68 -7.81 -17.47
CA VAL A 283 -18.63 -7.83 -18.94
C VAL A 283 -17.99 -9.12 -19.46
N ASP A 284 -18.67 -9.77 -20.40
CA ASP A 284 -18.08 -10.86 -21.19
C ASP A 284 -17.08 -10.30 -22.22
N SER A 285 -15.78 -10.48 -21.94
CA SER A 285 -14.67 -10.13 -22.82
C SER A 285 -14.61 -10.94 -24.12
N ASP A 286 -15.39 -12.00 -24.24
CA ASP A 286 -15.39 -12.90 -25.39
C ASP A 286 -16.52 -12.58 -26.39
N SER A 287 -17.41 -11.65 -26.05
CA SER A 287 -18.45 -11.10 -26.93
C SER A 287 -17.88 -10.54 -28.24
N GLU A 288 -18.34 -11.09 -29.38
CA GLU A 288 -17.91 -10.65 -30.72
C GLU A 288 -18.28 -9.19 -31.02
N ASP A 289 -19.39 -8.68 -30.47
CA ASP A 289 -19.83 -7.29 -30.64
C ASP A 289 -18.88 -6.31 -29.94
N LEU A 290 -18.58 -6.55 -28.65
CA LEU A 290 -17.63 -5.74 -27.88
C LEU A 290 -16.25 -5.77 -28.53
N ARG A 291 -15.78 -6.96 -28.92
CA ARG A 291 -14.52 -7.15 -29.64
C ARG A 291 -14.48 -6.36 -30.95
N GLY A 292 -15.56 -6.40 -31.73
CA GLY A 292 -15.71 -5.64 -32.97
C GLY A 292 -15.68 -4.13 -32.76
N ARG A 293 -16.43 -3.62 -31.77
CA ARG A 293 -16.48 -2.20 -31.40
C ARG A 293 -15.13 -1.68 -30.89
N ILE A 294 -14.44 -2.44 -30.05
CA ILE A 294 -13.08 -2.12 -29.59
C ILE A 294 -12.09 -2.02 -30.76
N ALA A 295 -12.19 -2.91 -31.76
CA ALA A 295 -11.38 -2.83 -32.97
C ALA A 295 -11.72 -1.60 -33.84
N GLN A 296 -13.02 -1.31 -34.01
CA GLN A 296 -13.52 -0.17 -34.77
C GLN A 296 -13.03 1.17 -34.17
N GLU A 297 -13.37 1.44 -32.91
CA GLU A 297 -13.09 2.74 -32.29
C GLU A 297 -11.60 2.97 -32.02
N SER A 298 -10.79 1.90 -31.88
CA SER A 298 -9.32 2.03 -31.79
C SER A 298 -8.62 2.20 -33.15
N GLY A 299 -9.34 2.01 -34.27
CA GLY A 299 -8.76 2.02 -35.61
C GLY A 299 -7.76 0.89 -35.87
N ARG A 300 -7.95 -0.28 -35.24
CA ARG A 300 -7.07 -1.46 -35.35
C ARG A 300 -7.80 -2.66 -35.95
N ASN A 301 -7.05 -3.62 -36.51
CA ASN A 301 -7.64 -4.91 -36.86
C ASN A 301 -7.82 -5.73 -35.59
N LEU A 302 -8.90 -6.51 -35.48
CA LEU A 302 -9.18 -7.36 -34.30
C LEU A 302 -8.01 -8.29 -33.91
N LYS A 303 -7.27 -8.79 -34.91
CA LYS A 303 -6.06 -9.63 -34.74
C LYS A 303 -4.84 -8.92 -34.14
N ASP A 304 -4.85 -7.58 -34.08
CA ASP A 304 -3.76 -6.75 -33.56
C ASP A 304 -4.06 -6.27 -32.12
N ILE A 305 -5.06 -6.89 -31.47
CA ILE A 305 -5.54 -6.61 -30.11
C ILE A 305 -5.56 -7.91 -29.33
N GLU A 306 -5.03 -7.92 -28.11
CA GLU A 306 -5.04 -9.08 -27.22
C GLU A 306 -6.19 -8.96 -26.22
N PHE A 307 -7.15 -9.90 -26.25
CA PHE A 307 -8.29 -9.93 -25.31
C PHE A 307 -8.03 -10.91 -24.16
N PHE A 308 -8.38 -10.49 -22.95
CA PHE A 308 -8.25 -11.21 -21.69
C PHE A 308 -9.55 -11.06 -20.88
N PRO A 309 -9.78 -11.91 -19.87
CA PRO A 309 -10.86 -11.70 -18.91
C PRO A 309 -10.85 -10.27 -18.37
N HIS A 310 -11.96 -9.55 -18.59
CA HIS A 310 -12.18 -8.16 -18.18
C HIS A 310 -11.25 -7.09 -18.79
N LYS A 311 -10.45 -7.36 -19.84
CA LYS A 311 -9.71 -6.30 -20.57
C LYS A 311 -9.30 -6.65 -22.01
N ALA A 312 -9.05 -5.61 -22.80
CA ALA A 312 -8.37 -5.71 -24.09
C ALA A 312 -7.11 -4.84 -24.08
N SER A 313 -6.00 -5.34 -24.62
CA SER A 313 -4.71 -4.66 -24.63
C SER A 313 -4.24 -4.40 -26.06
N LEU A 314 -3.80 -3.17 -26.34
CA LEU A 314 -3.43 -2.74 -27.69
C LEU A 314 -2.52 -1.51 -27.71
N THR A 315 -1.84 -1.31 -28.83
CA THR A 315 -1.29 0.00 -29.21
C THR A 315 -2.43 0.91 -29.68
N ALA A 316 -2.76 1.99 -28.97
CA ALA A 316 -3.71 3.01 -29.43
C ALA A 316 -2.99 4.26 -29.95
N LEU A 317 -3.51 4.92 -30.99
CA LEU A 317 -3.08 6.28 -31.35
C LEU A 317 -3.86 7.28 -30.49
N GLY A 318 -3.20 8.32 -29.96
CA GLY A 318 -3.78 9.22 -28.95
C GLY A 318 -5.14 9.86 -29.33
N ARG A 319 -5.44 10.01 -30.62
CA ARG A 319 -6.74 10.49 -31.10
C ARG A 319 -7.93 9.58 -30.77
N TYR A 320 -7.72 8.26 -30.80
CA TYR A 320 -8.78 7.25 -30.65
C TYR A 320 -9.14 6.97 -29.19
N LEU A 321 -8.41 7.52 -28.22
CA LEU A 321 -8.65 7.27 -26.80
C LEU A 321 -10.02 7.78 -26.33
N ASN A 322 -10.52 8.87 -26.93
CA ASN A 322 -11.88 9.36 -26.67
C ASN A 322 -12.95 8.46 -27.29
N ASP A 323 -12.68 7.96 -28.51
CA ASP A 323 -13.61 7.12 -29.27
C ASP A 323 -13.81 5.77 -28.57
N ILE A 324 -12.72 5.11 -28.15
CA ILE A 324 -12.75 3.90 -27.30
C ILE A 324 -13.48 4.16 -25.98
N ALA A 325 -13.33 5.36 -25.39
CA ALA A 325 -14.02 5.74 -24.16
C ALA A 325 -15.53 6.00 -24.33
N THR A 326 -16.07 5.99 -25.56
CA THR A 326 -17.54 5.99 -25.77
C THR A 326 -18.18 4.62 -25.59
N ILE A 327 -17.40 3.54 -25.63
CA ILE A 327 -17.87 2.17 -25.43
C ILE A 327 -18.33 2.02 -23.97
N ASP A 328 -19.54 1.54 -23.77
CA ASP A 328 -20.20 1.57 -22.47
C ASP A 328 -19.55 0.59 -21.48
N GLU A 329 -19.24 -0.61 -21.97
CA GLU A 329 -18.61 -1.74 -21.28
C GLU A 329 -17.17 -1.46 -20.81
N VAL A 330 -16.53 -0.39 -21.31
CA VAL A 330 -15.20 0.05 -20.87
C VAL A 330 -15.30 0.74 -19.52
N TYR A 331 -14.65 0.20 -18.50
CA TYR A 331 -14.51 0.85 -17.20
C TYR A 331 -13.40 1.93 -17.23
N ARG A 332 -12.23 1.61 -17.79
CA ARG A 332 -11.11 2.57 -17.91
C ARG A 332 -10.11 2.21 -19.01
N ILE A 333 -9.33 3.20 -19.43
CA ILE A 333 -8.19 3.08 -20.36
C ILE A 333 -6.96 3.57 -19.60
N GLU A 334 -5.99 2.67 -19.37
CA GLU A 334 -4.77 2.93 -18.62
C GLU A 334 -3.51 2.58 -19.45
N GLU A 335 -2.41 3.31 -19.25
CA GLU A 335 -1.17 3.16 -20.02
C GLU A 335 -0.27 2.03 -19.46
N ILE A 336 0.28 1.20 -20.34
CA ILE A 336 1.20 0.12 -20.00
C ILE A 336 2.63 0.66 -20.00
N GLY A 337 3.21 0.86 -18.82
CA GLY A 337 4.56 1.41 -18.66
C GLY A 337 5.68 0.50 -19.17
N GLU A 338 6.76 1.10 -19.66
CA GLU A 338 8.01 0.41 -20.02
C GLU A 338 8.64 -0.25 -18.76
N THR A 339 9.37 -1.36 -18.93
CA THR A 339 9.75 -2.26 -17.83
C THR A 339 11.29 -2.41 -17.70
N GLU A 340 11.87 -2.02 -16.56
CA GLU A 340 13.34 -1.97 -16.33
C GLU A 340 13.88 -2.89 -15.19
N LEU A 341 15.22 -3.09 -15.16
CA LEU A 341 15.96 -4.15 -14.44
C LEU A 341 16.97 -3.61 -13.38
N ARG A 342 16.93 -4.06 -12.12
CA ARG A 342 17.60 -3.45 -10.93
C ARG A 342 18.14 -4.52 -9.93
N ASN A 343 19.06 -4.27 -8.97
CA ASN A 343 19.85 -5.35 -8.30
C ASN A 343 20.18 -5.26 -6.74
N ASP A 344 21.42 -5.29 -6.14
CA ASP A 344 22.37 -6.39 -5.66
C ASP A 344 22.94 -6.10 -4.18
N GLN A 345 23.39 -6.67 -2.98
CA GLN A 345 23.76 -7.84 -2.07
C GLN A 345 23.00 -7.74 -0.74
N ALA A 346 22.88 -8.82 0.08
CA ALA A 346 22.54 -8.69 1.52
C ALA A 346 22.91 -9.80 2.56
N GLN A 347 23.43 -10.99 2.23
CA GLN A 347 23.34 -12.18 3.12
C GLN A 347 23.83 -11.99 4.58
N LEU A 348 25.00 -11.38 4.78
CA LEU A 348 25.59 -11.14 6.11
C LEU A 348 24.84 -10.07 6.92
N ILE A 349 23.98 -9.27 6.27
CA ILE A 349 23.22 -8.17 6.88
C ILE A 349 21.81 -8.63 7.28
N LEU A 350 21.20 -9.57 6.55
CA LEU A 350 19.88 -10.14 6.86
C LEU A 350 19.87 -11.11 8.06
N ALA A 351 21.04 -11.39 8.64
CA ALA A 351 21.26 -12.39 9.70
C ALA A 351 20.86 -13.83 9.31
N ALA A 352 20.93 -14.17 8.01
CA ALA A 352 20.51 -15.47 7.49
C ALA A 352 21.39 -16.66 7.96
N ASN A 353 22.67 -16.41 8.25
CA ASN A 353 23.57 -17.39 8.87
C ASN A 353 23.65 -17.17 10.38
N ILE A 354 22.76 -17.81 11.14
CA ILE A 354 22.96 -17.98 12.59
C ILE A 354 24.08 -19.02 12.77
N GLN A 355 25.31 -18.59 13.04
CA GLN A 355 26.26 -19.47 13.72
C GLN A 355 25.83 -19.63 15.17
N PRO A 356 25.77 -20.86 15.71
CA PRO A 356 25.42 -21.06 17.11
C PRO A 356 26.51 -20.46 18.01
N GLY A 357 26.10 -19.63 18.96
CA GLY A 357 26.92 -19.38 20.15
C GLY A 357 27.22 -20.69 20.90
N PRO A 358 28.17 -20.71 21.86
CA PRO A 358 28.67 -21.94 22.47
C PRO A 358 27.63 -22.80 23.22
N THR A 359 26.41 -22.31 23.41
CA THR A 359 25.26 -23.02 24.00
C THR A 359 24.14 -23.36 23.01
N LEU A 360 24.25 -22.99 21.72
CA LEU A 360 23.16 -23.00 20.73
C LEU A 360 23.25 -24.13 19.67
N ALA A 361 24.18 -25.08 19.83
CA ALA A 361 24.52 -26.11 18.84
C ALA A 361 23.44 -27.20 18.56
N GLN A 362 22.16 -26.91 18.86
CA GLN A 362 21.01 -27.79 18.66
C GLN A 362 19.84 -27.11 17.93
N GLN A 363 19.93 -25.83 17.57
CA GLN A 363 18.84 -25.16 16.84
C GLN A 363 18.80 -25.55 15.35
N GLN A 364 17.62 -25.90 14.85
CA GLN A 364 17.37 -26.15 13.43
C GLN A 364 17.63 -24.89 12.60
N VAL A 365 18.42 -25.03 11.53
CA VAL A 365 18.79 -23.95 10.60
C VAL A 365 17.96 -24.09 9.32
N TYR A 366 16.91 -23.29 9.23
CA TYR A 366 16.02 -23.23 8.07
C TYR A 366 16.72 -22.59 6.86
N ARG A 367 16.48 -23.10 5.64
CA ARG A 367 17.21 -22.80 4.39
C ARG A 367 16.33 -22.80 3.13
N GLY A 368 15.02 -22.83 3.29
CA GLY A 368 14.02 -22.99 2.23
C GLY A 368 13.69 -24.45 1.91
N GLU A 369 13.97 -25.40 2.81
CA GLU A 369 13.69 -26.81 2.54
C GLU A 369 12.17 -27.06 2.33
N GLY A 370 11.84 -27.92 1.36
CA GLY A 370 10.47 -28.18 0.94
C GLY A 370 9.75 -27.01 0.24
N GLN A 371 10.40 -25.84 0.09
CA GLN A 371 9.79 -24.67 -0.54
C GLN A 371 10.04 -24.62 -2.05
N VAL A 372 9.13 -23.97 -2.77
CA VAL A 372 9.26 -23.66 -4.19
C VAL A 372 9.08 -22.16 -4.42
N ILE A 373 10.10 -21.54 -4.99
CA ILE A 373 10.11 -20.12 -5.37
C ILE A 373 9.97 -20.02 -6.88
N ALA A 374 8.95 -19.28 -7.33
CA ALA A 374 8.81 -18.83 -8.70
C ALA A 374 9.49 -17.48 -8.90
N ILE A 375 10.21 -17.30 -10.01
CA ILE A 375 10.91 -16.05 -10.33
C ILE A 375 10.61 -15.69 -11.78
N ALA A 376 9.98 -14.53 -12.00
CA ALA A 376 9.68 -14.01 -13.33
C ALA A 376 10.68 -12.89 -13.68
N ASP A 377 11.58 -13.17 -14.63
CA ASP A 377 12.71 -12.29 -14.97
C ASP A 377 13.29 -12.64 -16.37
N THR A 378 14.48 -12.17 -16.75
CA THR A 378 15.00 -12.29 -18.12
C THR A 378 15.18 -13.73 -18.60
N GLY A 379 15.73 -14.61 -17.75
CA GLY A 379 15.92 -16.03 -18.03
C GLY A 379 16.73 -16.74 -16.94
N LEU A 380 17.24 -17.93 -17.23
CA LEU A 380 18.22 -18.62 -16.39
C LEU A 380 19.38 -19.20 -17.21
N ASP A 381 20.52 -18.50 -17.19
CA ASP A 381 21.83 -18.95 -17.71
C ASP A 381 21.75 -19.53 -19.15
N THR A 382 21.98 -20.84 -19.35
CA THR A 382 21.89 -21.51 -20.66
C THR A 382 20.46 -21.72 -21.17
N GLY A 383 19.45 -21.55 -20.31
CA GLY A 383 18.05 -21.89 -20.59
C GLY A 383 17.75 -23.39 -20.52
N LEU A 384 18.68 -24.22 -20.05
CA LEU A 384 18.54 -25.67 -19.98
C LEU A 384 18.79 -26.18 -18.56
N ALA A 385 17.75 -26.72 -17.90
CA ALA A 385 17.81 -27.17 -16.51
C ALA A 385 18.89 -28.24 -16.23
N ASN A 386 19.27 -29.04 -17.24
CA ASN A 386 20.32 -30.06 -17.17
C ASN A 386 21.73 -29.55 -17.55
N SER A 387 21.86 -28.28 -17.96
CA SER A 387 23.12 -27.63 -18.36
C SER A 387 23.24 -26.22 -17.76
N VAL A 388 22.67 -26.04 -16.56
CA VAL A 388 22.58 -24.75 -15.87
C VAL A 388 23.81 -24.47 -15.00
N HIS A 389 24.14 -23.19 -14.86
CA HIS A 389 25.14 -22.64 -13.95
C HIS A 389 25.14 -23.33 -12.58
N ASN A 390 26.34 -23.64 -12.06
CA ASN A 390 26.55 -24.54 -10.92
C ASN A 390 25.73 -24.18 -9.66
N ALA A 391 25.45 -22.89 -9.44
CA ALA A 391 24.63 -22.42 -8.33
C ALA A 391 23.15 -22.90 -8.33
N PHE A 392 22.67 -23.57 -9.38
CA PHE A 392 21.28 -24.02 -9.54
C PHE A 392 21.11 -25.52 -9.75
N ARG A 393 22.20 -26.29 -9.71
CA ARG A 393 22.19 -27.73 -9.99
C ARG A 393 21.16 -28.45 -9.11
N ASP A 394 20.38 -29.34 -9.73
CA ASP A 394 19.31 -30.15 -9.14
C ASP A 394 18.13 -29.39 -8.49
N ARG A 395 18.20 -28.05 -8.37
CA ARG A 395 17.14 -27.19 -7.80
C ARG A 395 16.08 -26.72 -8.81
N VAL A 396 16.43 -26.61 -10.10
CA VAL A 396 15.48 -26.17 -11.15
C VAL A 396 14.39 -27.23 -11.35
N LEU A 397 13.13 -26.84 -11.15
CA LEU A 397 11.94 -27.62 -11.45
C LEU A 397 11.51 -27.45 -12.91
N ASP A 398 11.46 -26.21 -13.39
CA ASP A 398 10.92 -25.86 -14.71
C ASP A 398 11.40 -24.47 -15.16
N LEU A 399 11.43 -24.28 -16.49
CA LEU A 399 11.81 -23.05 -17.17
C LEU A 399 10.74 -22.73 -18.23
N TYR A 400 9.97 -21.67 -18.05
CA TYR A 400 8.93 -21.25 -18.97
C TYR A 400 9.47 -20.19 -19.96
N PRO A 401 9.75 -20.52 -21.24
CA PRO A 401 10.25 -19.56 -22.23
C PRO A 401 9.11 -18.67 -22.77
N MET A 402 8.59 -17.77 -21.93
CA MET A 402 7.36 -16.99 -22.23
C MET A 402 7.48 -16.18 -23.53
N ASN A 403 8.68 -15.71 -23.87
CA ASN A 403 8.97 -15.00 -25.12
C ASN A 403 9.97 -15.78 -26.02
N GLY A 404 9.86 -17.11 -26.03
CA GLY A 404 10.54 -17.98 -27.01
C GLY A 404 11.95 -18.46 -26.65
N SER A 405 12.57 -17.94 -25.58
CA SER A 405 13.81 -18.47 -25.02
C SER A 405 13.76 -18.52 -23.49
N ALA A 406 14.51 -19.46 -22.90
CA ALA A 406 14.78 -19.51 -21.48
C ALA A 406 16.21 -19.04 -21.11
N ALA A 407 17.07 -18.84 -22.11
CA ALA A 407 18.48 -18.48 -21.93
C ALA A 407 18.65 -17.01 -21.54
N ASP A 408 19.45 -16.75 -20.52
CA ASP A 408 19.64 -15.40 -19.97
C ASP A 408 20.81 -14.67 -20.64
N HIS A 409 20.56 -14.16 -21.84
CA HIS A 409 21.52 -13.32 -22.57
C HIS A 409 21.74 -11.93 -21.92
N HIS A 410 20.96 -11.57 -20.88
CA HIS A 410 21.11 -10.30 -20.15
C HIS A 410 21.86 -10.48 -18.81
N GLY A 411 21.86 -11.67 -18.22
CA GLY A 411 22.51 -11.94 -16.92
C GLY A 411 21.80 -11.29 -15.73
N HIS A 412 20.51 -10.93 -15.85
CA HIS A 412 19.73 -10.39 -14.74
C HIS A 412 19.01 -11.51 -14.00
N GLY A 413 18.16 -12.28 -14.66
CA GLY A 413 17.39 -13.37 -14.06
C GLY A 413 18.25 -14.44 -13.41
N THR A 414 19.41 -14.75 -13.99
CA THR A 414 20.41 -15.66 -13.37
C THR A 414 20.89 -15.12 -12.02
N HIS A 415 21.14 -13.82 -11.94
CA HIS A 415 21.66 -13.14 -10.76
C HIS A 415 20.57 -12.92 -9.69
N VAL A 416 19.32 -12.66 -10.13
CA VAL A 416 18.09 -12.66 -9.30
C VAL A 416 17.89 -14.03 -8.67
N CYS A 417 17.89 -15.09 -9.49
CA CYS A 417 17.73 -16.47 -9.04
C CYS A 417 18.84 -16.86 -8.07
N GLY A 418 20.09 -16.50 -8.35
CA GLY A 418 21.21 -16.79 -7.44
C GLY A 418 21.09 -16.07 -6.10
N SER A 419 20.46 -14.90 -6.06
CA SER A 419 20.18 -14.16 -4.82
C SER A 419 19.10 -14.83 -3.96
N ALA A 420 18.11 -15.48 -4.58
CA ALA A 420 17.07 -16.22 -3.88
C ALA A 420 17.53 -17.62 -3.45
N VAL A 421 18.00 -18.44 -4.40
CA VAL A 421 18.18 -19.91 -4.25
C VAL A 421 19.55 -20.43 -4.71
N GLY A 422 20.50 -19.52 -4.96
CA GLY A 422 21.86 -19.91 -5.32
C GLY A 422 22.53 -20.73 -4.21
N ASP A 423 23.35 -21.70 -4.59
CA ASP A 423 24.29 -22.36 -3.69
C ASP A 423 25.39 -22.98 -4.56
N GLY A 424 26.57 -22.37 -4.53
CA GLY A 424 27.70 -22.73 -5.36
C GLY A 424 29.01 -22.18 -4.80
N TRP A 425 30.13 -22.68 -5.31
CA TRP A 425 31.45 -22.41 -4.75
C TRP A 425 32.34 -21.64 -5.72
N MET A 426 33.17 -20.77 -5.17
CA MET A 426 34.15 -19.93 -5.87
C MET A 426 35.49 -20.10 -5.17
N ASN A 427 36.23 -21.13 -5.54
CA ASN A 427 37.30 -21.71 -4.72
C ASN A 427 36.76 -22.03 -3.32
N ASP A 428 37.45 -21.65 -2.25
CA ASP A 428 37.00 -21.86 -0.86
C ASP A 428 35.85 -20.93 -0.41
N VAL A 429 35.38 -20.00 -1.27
CA VAL A 429 34.28 -19.09 -0.95
C VAL A 429 32.95 -19.69 -1.35
N HIS A 430 32.12 -20.03 -0.36
CA HIS A 430 30.74 -20.47 -0.57
C HIS A 430 29.84 -19.25 -0.84
N VAL A 431 29.17 -19.22 -1.99
CA VAL A 431 28.22 -18.15 -2.38
C VAL A 431 26.82 -18.74 -2.44
N MET A 432 25.93 -18.18 -1.62
CA MET A 432 24.54 -18.63 -1.47
C MET A 432 23.54 -17.51 -1.75
N GLY A 433 22.32 -17.90 -2.11
CA GLY A 433 21.10 -17.12 -1.96
C GLY A 433 20.49 -17.32 -0.57
N THR A 434 19.46 -16.55 -0.24
CA THR A 434 18.79 -16.60 1.09
C THR A 434 18.05 -17.91 1.41
N ALA A 435 17.67 -18.70 0.40
CA ALA A 435 16.97 -19.97 0.53
C ALA A 435 17.66 -21.07 -0.32
N PRO A 436 18.89 -21.48 0.01
CA PRO A 436 19.73 -22.35 -0.83
C PRO A 436 19.22 -23.80 -0.98
N GLN A 437 18.20 -24.21 -0.21
CA GLN A 437 17.54 -25.52 -0.32
C GLN A 437 16.13 -25.45 -0.93
N ALA A 438 15.64 -24.25 -1.29
CA ALA A 438 14.39 -24.11 -2.03
C ALA A 438 14.57 -24.51 -3.51
N ARG A 439 13.50 -25.05 -4.10
CA ARG A 439 13.45 -25.37 -5.53
C ARG A 439 13.00 -24.17 -6.35
N LEU A 440 13.41 -24.13 -7.62
CA LEU A 440 13.29 -22.96 -8.49
C LEU A 440 12.38 -23.24 -9.69
N VAL A 441 11.40 -22.37 -9.92
CA VAL A 441 10.71 -22.23 -11.20
C VAL A 441 11.06 -20.87 -11.79
N VAL A 442 11.51 -20.81 -13.04
CA VAL A 442 11.79 -19.52 -13.71
C VAL A 442 10.81 -19.30 -14.85
N GLN A 443 10.33 -18.07 -14.97
CA GLN A 443 9.52 -17.61 -16.09
C GLN A 443 10.31 -16.56 -16.84
N CYS A 444 10.73 -16.92 -18.06
CA CYS A 444 11.73 -16.20 -18.83
C CYS A 444 11.01 -15.20 -19.75
N LEU A 445 10.99 -13.95 -19.30
CA LEU A 445 10.22 -12.85 -19.84
C LEU A 445 10.99 -12.00 -20.86
N TRP A 446 12.28 -12.25 -21.11
CA TRP A 446 13.05 -11.46 -22.08
C TRP A 446 12.64 -11.74 -23.52
N ASP A 447 12.20 -10.70 -24.23
CA ASP A 447 11.97 -10.76 -25.68
C ASP A 447 13.20 -10.20 -26.39
N SER A 448 14.00 -11.08 -27.01
CA SER A 448 15.24 -10.71 -27.69
C SER A 448 15.01 -9.93 -28.99
N THR A 449 13.79 -9.89 -29.54
CA THR A 449 13.49 -9.13 -30.76
C THR A 449 13.36 -7.63 -30.51
N ILE A 450 12.92 -7.26 -29.30
CA ILE A 450 12.76 -5.86 -28.84
C ILE A 450 13.73 -5.49 -27.70
N SER A 451 14.50 -6.45 -27.18
CA SER A 451 15.51 -6.27 -26.12
C SER A 451 14.95 -5.65 -24.84
N CYS A 452 13.81 -6.15 -24.36
CA CYS A 452 13.22 -5.78 -23.08
C CYS A 452 12.50 -6.94 -22.39
N LEU A 453 12.04 -6.71 -21.15
CA LEU A 453 11.09 -7.60 -20.48
C LEU A 453 9.68 -7.42 -21.05
N LYS A 454 9.03 -8.54 -21.35
CA LYS A 454 7.67 -8.60 -21.86
C LYS A 454 6.84 -9.58 -21.00
N PRO A 455 6.41 -9.16 -19.80
CA PRO A 455 5.50 -9.95 -18.97
C PRO A 455 4.18 -10.25 -19.71
N PRO A 456 3.46 -11.34 -19.36
CA PRO A 456 2.09 -11.52 -19.83
C PRO A 456 1.24 -10.31 -19.41
N ARG A 457 0.32 -9.86 -20.26
CA ARG A 457 -0.46 -8.65 -19.96
C ARG A 457 -1.43 -8.87 -18.79
N ASP A 458 -2.00 -10.08 -18.70
CA ASP A 458 -2.74 -10.63 -17.57
C ASP A 458 -1.77 -11.36 -16.62
N LEU A 459 -1.56 -10.82 -15.42
CA LEU A 459 -0.64 -11.36 -14.42
C LEU A 459 -1.19 -12.57 -13.67
N THR A 460 -2.49 -12.87 -13.72
CA THR A 460 -3.02 -14.06 -13.05
C THR A 460 -2.41 -15.34 -13.65
N ARG A 461 -2.19 -15.34 -14.98
CA ARG A 461 -1.50 -16.41 -15.72
C ARG A 461 -0.03 -16.56 -15.33
N LEU A 462 0.62 -15.47 -14.89
CA LEU A 462 2.00 -15.51 -14.39
C LEU A 462 2.05 -16.35 -13.11
N PHE A 463 1.17 -16.08 -12.15
CA PHE A 463 1.17 -16.75 -10.85
C PHE A 463 0.57 -18.17 -10.89
N GLU A 464 -0.46 -18.40 -11.71
CA GLU A 464 -1.25 -19.64 -11.69
C GLU A 464 -0.45 -20.90 -12.09
N SER A 465 0.36 -20.85 -13.15
CA SER A 465 1.11 -22.04 -13.61
C SER A 465 2.14 -22.53 -12.57
N PRO A 466 3.03 -21.69 -12.02
CA PRO A 466 3.92 -22.11 -10.93
C PRO A 466 3.17 -22.57 -9.68
N TYR A 467 2.08 -21.87 -9.29
CA TYR A 467 1.28 -22.18 -8.10
C TYR A 467 0.59 -23.56 -8.18
N THR A 468 0.01 -23.88 -9.34
CA THR A 468 -0.77 -25.12 -9.56
C THR A 468 0.10 -26.33 -9.92
N LYS A 469 1.06 -26.18 -10.84
CA LYS A 469 1.84 -27.31 -11.38
C LYS A 469 3.02 -27.70 -10.50
N HIS A 470 3.65 -26.70 -9.88
CA HIS A 470 4.93 -26.85 -9.17
C HIS A 470 4.83 -26.59 -7.67
N GLY A 471 3.65 -26.27 -7.16
CA GLY A 471 3.45 -25.94 -5.75
C GLY A 471 4.19 -24.67 -5.30
N ALA A 472 4.45 -23.73 -6.22
CA ALA A 472 5.08 -22.46 -5.86
C ALA A 472 4.23 -21.71 -4.84
N ARG A 473 4.88 -21.19 -3.79
CA ARG A 473 4.24 -20.43 -2.70
C ARG A 473 4.97 -19.15 -2.32
N VAL A 474 6.08 -18.88 -2.99
CA VAL A 474 6.69 -17.55 -3.07
C VAL A 474 6.89 -17.22 -4.54
N HIS A 475 6.56 -15.99 -4.94
CA HIS A 475 6.77 -15.48 -6.29
C HIS A 475 7.57 -14.17 -6.23
N SER A 476 8.69 -14.09 -6.93
CA SER A 476 9.54 -12.90 -6.99
C SER A 476 9.44 -12.22 -8.36
N ASN A 477 9.12 -10.93 -8.37
CA ASN A 477 9.01 -10.12 -9.57
C ASN A 477 9.98 -8.95 -9.48
N SER A 478 11.00 -8.99 -10.33
CA SER A 478 12.21 -8.18 -10.20
C SER A 478 12.29 -7.04 -11.24
N TRP A 479 11.12 -6.47 -11.51
CA TRP A 479 10.82 -5.51 -12.57
C TRP A 479 9.51 -4.77 -12.24
N GLY A 480 9.11 -3.77 -13.01
CA GLY A 480 7.82 -3.09 -12.87
C GLY A 480 7.62 -2.03 -13.95
N GLY A 481 6.37 -1.57 -14.14
CA GLY A 481 6.06 -0.51 -15.09
C GLY A 481 6.53 0.87 -14.61
N GLU A 482 7.07 1.68 -15.51
CA GLU A 482 7.53 3.04 -15.25
C GLU A 482 6.88 4.08 -16.17
N MET A 483 6.81 5.33 -15.72
CA MET A 483 6.32 6.49 -16.47
C MET A 483 7.38 7.60 -16.48
N LYS A 484 7.50 8.30 -17.62
CA LYS A 484 8.60 9.24 -17.88
C LYS A 484 8.43 10.62 -17.22
N THR A 485 7.33 10.86 -16.49
CA THR A 485 6.97 12.19 -15.94
C THR A 485 6.34 12.16 -14.54
N ASP A 486 5.59 11.12 -14.17
CA ASP A 486 4.83 11.04 -12.91
C ASP A 486 4.73 9.57 -12.43
N GLN A 487 4.35 9.36 -11.16
CA GLN A 487 4.11 8.06 -10.57
C GLN A 487 2.81 7.42 -11.08
N LEU A 488 2.90 6.19 -11.57
CA LEU A 488 1.75 5.35 -11.91
C LEU A 488 0.82 5.15 -10.69
N PRO A 489 -0.51 5.27 -10.85
CA PRO A 489 -1.48 4.88 -9.82
C PRO A 489 -1.58 3.36 -9.72
N TYR A 490 -2.29 2.88 -8.69
CA TYR A 490 -2.86 1.54 -8.68
C TYR A 490 -3.72 1.32 -9.95
N ASN A 491 -3.41 0.24 -10.69
CA ASN A 491 -3.93 -0.08 -12.01
C ASN A 491 -4.41 -1.55 -12.06
N ARG A 492 -4.82 -2.08 -13.23
CA ARG A 492 -5.41 -3.44 -13.30
C ARG A 492 -4.39 -4.54 -12.99
N ARG A 493 -3.09 -4.34 -13.27
CA ARG A 493 -2.03 -5.26 -12.81
C ARG A 493 -1.90 -5.32 -11.29
N ALA A 494 -1.98 -4.17 -10.61
CA ALA A 494 -1.99 -4.12 -9.14
C ALA A 494 -3.22 -4.85 -8.55
N GLU A 495 -4.35 -4.73 -9.25
CA GLU A 495 -5.63 -5.39 -8.97
C GLU A 495 -5.56 -6.92 -9.16
N GLU A 496 -4.94 -7.39 -10.25
CA GLU A 496 -4.67 -8.81 -10.55
C GLU A 496 -3.78 -9.46 -9.48
N ILE A 497 -2.76 -8.73 -8.98
CA ILE A 497 -1.90 -9.17 -7.87
C ILE A 497 -2.70 -9.29 -6.56
N ASP A 498 -3.48 -8.27 -6.21
CA ASP A 498 -4.29 -8.28 -4.99
C ASP A 498 -5.36 -9.36 -5.02
N ALA A 499 -6.03 -9.54 -6.16
CA ALA A 499 -7.03 -10.57 -6.39
C ALA A 499 -6.44 -11.99 -6.32
N PHE A 500 -5.23 -12.20 -6.87
CA PHE A 500 -4.58 -13.51 -6.78
C PHE A 500 -4.24 -13.87 -5.33
N VAL A 501 -3.66 -12.94 -4.55
CA VAL A 501 -3.34 -13.20 -3.12
C VAL A 501 -4.62 -13.28 -2.25
N TRP A 502 -5.70 -12.57 -2.60
CA TRP A 502 -7.00 -12.72 -1.93
C TRP A 502 -7.61 -14.11 -2.16
N LYS A 503 -7.53 -14.63 -3.39
CA LYS A 503 -8.01 -15.98 -3.77
C LYS A 503 -7.09 -17.12 -3.30
N HIS A 504 -5.79 -16.84 -3.19
CA HIS A 504 -4.73 -17.79 -2.83
C HIS A 504 -3.94 -17.24 -1.63
N PRO A 505 -4.53 -17.25 -0.41
CA PRO A 505 -4.03 -16.53 0.75
C PRO A 505 -2.66 -17.01 1.22
N GLU A 506 -2.17 -18.17 0.79
CA GLU A 506 -0.85 -18.69 1.14
C GLU A 506 0.27 -18.29 0.14
N MET A 507 -0.05 -17.57 -0.95
CA MET A 507 0.90 -17.15 -1.99
C MET A 507 1.59 -15.83 -1.62
N VAL A 508 2.88 -15.88 -1.31
CA VAL A 508 3.68 -14.68 -1.04
C VAL A 508 4.20 -14.08 -2.34
N ILE A 509 3.68 -12.93 -2.76
CA ILE A 509 4.20 -12.20 -3.94
C ILE A 509 5.14 -11.07 -3.49
N CYS A 510 6.41 -11.13 -3.87
CA CYS A 510 7.41 -10.09 -3.68
C CYS A 510 7.57 -9.26 -4.96
N TRP A 511 7.74 -7.94 -4.81
CA TRP A 511 7.86 -6.99 -5.92
C TRP A 511 8.93 -5.92 -5.68
N ALA A 512 9.73 -5.61 -6.71
CA ALA A 512 10.73 -4.53 -6.62
C ALA A 512 10.10 -3.14 -6.55
N ALA A 513 10.59 -2.26 -5.66
CA ALA A 513 10.05 -0.90 -5.52
C ALA A 513 10.37 0.04 -6.71
N GLY A 514 11.44 -0.25 -7.47
CA GLY A 514 11.98 0.58 -8.55
C GLY A 514 13.24 1.35 -8.14
N ASN A 515 14.01 1.84 -9.14
CA ASN A 515 15.25 2.60 -8.92
C ASN A 515 15.07 4.11 -9.20
N ASN A 516 13.88 4.66 -9.04
CA ASN A 516 13.53 5.95 -9.67
C ASN A 516 13.53 7.13 -8.71
N ALA A 517 14.19 7.00 -7.56
CA ALA A 517 14.32 8.08 -6.59
C ALA A 517 14.83 9.38 -7.24
N ALA A 518 13.90 10.30 -7.46
CA ALA A 518 14.16 11.62 -7.97
C ALA A 518 14.43 12.56 -6.80
N TYR A 519 15.42 13.41 -6.93
CA TYR A 519 15.84 14.35 -5.88
C TYR A 519 15.56 15.78 -6.31
N ASP A 520 15.35 16.67 -5.35
CA ASP A 520 15.46 18.10 -5.60
C ASP A 520 16.92 18.54 -5.49
N HIS A 521 17.44 19.14 -6.55
CA HIS A 521 18.84 19.55 -6.62
C HIS A 521 19.14 20.87 -5.89
N ALA A 522 18.13 21.61 -5.44
CA ALA A 522 18.30 22.82 -4.65
C ALA A 522 18.31 22.55 -3.14
N THR A 523 17.50 21.60 -2.65
CA THR A 523 17.43 21.26 -1.22
C THR A 523 18.23 20.00 -0.85
N GLY A 524 18.47 19.09 -1.79
CA GLY A 524 19.06 17.78 -1.54
C GLY A 524 18.05 16.71 -1.09
N ASP A 525 16.78 17.05 -0.94
CA ASP A 525 15.73 16.12 -0.52
C ASP A 525 15.36 15.14 -1.63
N VAL A 526 14.88 13.96 -1.23
CA VAL A 526 14.20 13.06 -2.17
C VAL A 526 12.75 13.49 -2.34
N ARG A 527 12.23 13.44 -3.56
CA ARG A 527 10.82 13.69 -3.85
C ARG A 527 9.97 12.56 -3.29
N LYS A 528 8.71 12.84 -2.89
CA LYS A 528 7.74 11.81 -2.49
C LYS A 528 7.12 11.15 -3.75
N GLY A 529 6.92 9.83 -3.74
CA GLY A 529 6.17 9.06 -4.75
C GLY A 529 6.91 8.67 -6.04
N GLN A 530 7.51 7.47 -6.09
CA GLN A 530 8.07 6.81 -7.29
C GLN A 530 7.84 5.28 -7.33
N ILE A 531 6.90 4.77 -6.54
CA ILE A 531 6.52 3.35 -6.52
C ILE A 531 5.60 3.07 -7.73
N GLY A 532 6.00 2.16 -8.63
CA GLY A 532 5.22 1.75 -9.80
C GLY A 532 3.95 0.96 -9.46
N ALA A 533 3.10 0.69 -10.44
CA ALA A 533 1.74 0.19 -10.19
C ALA A 533 1.72 -1.20 -9.53
N GLU A 534 2.48 -2.17 -10.05
CA GLU A 534 2.54 -3.52 -9.49
C GLU A 534 3.16 -3.53 -8.08
N ALA A 535 4.18 -2.69 -7.89
CA ALA A 535 4.80 -2.39 -6.60
C ALA A 535 3.88 -1.61 -5.64
N ALA A 536 2.75 -1.08 -6.13
CA ALA A 536 1.70 -0.44 -5.37
C ALA A 536 0.51 -1.37 -5.06
N ALA A 537 0.54 -2.67 -5.39
CA ALA A 537 -0.44 -3.62 -4.88
C ALA A 537 -0.42 -3.69 -3.34
N LYS A 538 -1.56 -3.98 -2.70
CA LYS A 538 -1.71 -4.01 -1.24
C LYS A 538 -1.13 -5.30 -0.64
N ASN A 539 -1.39 -6.42 -1.31
CA ASN A 539 -1.18 -7.77 -0.80
C ASN A 539 0.21 -8.32 -1.15
N CYS A 540 0.95 -7.66 -2.06
CA CYS A 540 2.36 -7.95 -2.29
C CYS A 540 3.26 -7.40 -1.18
N ILE A 541 4.48 -7.95 -1.08
CA ILE A 541 5.59 -7.41 -0.30
C ILE A 541 6.47 -6.59 -1.26
N THR A 542 6.36 -5.26 -1.19
CA THR A 542 7.19 -4.36 -1.99
C THR A 542 8.52 -4.13 -1.31
N VAL A 543 9.62 -4.33 -2.04
CA VAL A 543 10.98 -4.34 -1.51
C VAL A 543 11.80 -3.22 -2.12
N GLY A 544 12.24 -2.29 -1.27
CA GLY A 544 13.26 -1.29 -1.62
C GLY A 544 14.67 -1.77 -1.26
N ALA A 545 15.67 -0.96 -1.65
CA ALA A 545 17.07 -1.25 -1.37
C ALA A 545 17.60 -0.41 -0.20
N SER A 546 18.23 -1.06 0.79
CA SER A 546 19.23 -0.40 1.63
C SER A 546 20.61 -0.46 0.97
N GLU A 547 21.57 0.33 1.43
CA GLU A 547 22.96 0.02 1.13
C GLU A 547 23.34 -1.31 1.77
N ASN A 548 24.32 -1.97 1.17
CA ASN A 548 25.13 -3.00 1.78
C ASN A 548 26.37 -2.36 2.44
N GLN A 549 27.18 -3.14 3.15
CA GLN A 549 28.41 -2.67 3.77
C GLN A 549 29.61 -3.43 3.19
N ARG A 550 30.21 -2.85 2.15
CA ARG A 550 31.39 -3.36 1.45
C ARG A 550 32.45 -2.27 1.32
N PRO A 551 33.36 -2.10 2.30
CA PRO A 551 34.36 -1.04 2.29
C PRO A 551 35.36 -1.15 1.13
N GLU A 552 35.43 -2.31 0.45
CA GLU A 552 36.22 -2.54 -0.75
C GLU A 552 35.66 -1.82 -2.00
N PHE A 553 34.36 -1.50 -2.04
CA PHE A 553 33.77 -0.66 -3.08
C PHE A 553 33.91 0.82 -2.69
N LEU A 554 34.76 1.54 -3.41
CA LEU A 554 35.10 2.93 -3.11
C LEU A 554 34.22 3.94 -3.86
N ASP A 555 33.51 3.50 -4.91
CA ASP A 555 32.75 4.36 -5.82
C ASP A 555 31.57 5.07 -5.14
N THR A 556 31.45 6.38 -5.40
CA THR A 556 30.29 7.17 -4.98
C THR A 556 29.15 7.11 -5.99
N TYR A 557 27.93 7.39 -5.53
CA TYR A 557 26.77 7.53 -6.42
C TYR A 557 27.01 8.56 -7.54
N GLY A 558 27.82 9.60 -7.31
CA GLY A 558 28.21 10.59 -8.32
C GLY A 558 29.18 10.09 -9.38
N GLN A 559 30.04 9.13 -9.05
CA GLN A 559 30.93 8.46 -10.02
C GLN A 559 30.15 7.46 -10.89
N LEU A 560 29.20 6.76 -10.27
CA LEU A 560 28.40 5.70 -10.90
C LEU A 560 27.22 6.24 -11.71
N TYR A 561 26.60 7.33 -11.25
CA TYR A 561 25.45 7.97 -11.87
C TYR A 561 25.70 9.50 -12.00
N PRO A 562 26.61 9.94 -12.87
CA PRO A 562 27.01 11.35 -12.97
C PRO A 562 25.82 12.29 -13.15
N LYS A 563 25.75 13.32 -12.29
CA LYS A 563 24.68 14.34 -12.22
C LYS A 563 23.28 13.82 -11.81
N ARG A 564 23.11 12.53 -11.51
CA ARG A 564 21.78 11.95 -11.15
C ARG A 564 21.29 12.36 -9.77
N PHE A 565 22.22 12.60 -8.84
CA PHE A 565 21.92 12.92 -7.45
C PHE A 565 22.59 14.26 -7.06
N PRO A 566 22.03 15.02 -6.10
CA PRO A 566 22.69 16.18 -5.53
C PRO A 566 23.68 15.81 -4.44
N ASP A 567 24.57 16.74 -4.08
CA ASP A 567 25.33 16.65 -2.83
C ASP A 567 24.37 16.79 -1.61
N PRO A 568 24.65 16.14 -0.47
CA PRO A 568 25.79 15.25 -0.21
C PRO A 568 25.60 13.82 -0.76
N THR A 569 24.41 13.44 -1.26
CA THR A 569 24.09 12.07 -1.70
C THR A 569 25.05 11.57 -2.79
N ASN A 570 25.39 12.45 -3.75
CA ASN A 570 26.38 12.28 -4.81
C ASN A 570 27.82 11.96 -4.32
N LEU A 571 28.16 12.34 -3.08
CA LEU A 571 29.45 12.07 -2.43
C LEU A 571 29.46 10.78 -1.58
N LEU A 572 28.30 10.16 -1.34
CA LEU A 572 28.21 8.93 -0.56
C LEU A 572 28.65 7.72 -1.41
N ARG A 573 29.40 6.80 -0.78
CA ARG A 573 29.72 5.49 -1.37
C ARG A 573 28.47 4.64 -1.52
N GLU A 574 28.36 3.92 -2.61
CA GLU A 574 27.17 3.11 -2.92
C GLU A 574 26.98 1.93 -1.93
N ALA A 575 28.05 1.30 -1.45
CA ALA A 575 28.00 0.22 -0.46
C ALA A 575 28.72 0.59 0.86
N GLY A 576 28.53 1.84 1.31
CA GLY A 576 29.28 2.39 2.44
C GLY A 576 28.70 2.06 3.81
N ASP A 577 27.38 2.03 3.95
CA ASP A 577 26.71 2.09 5.26
C ASP A 577 25.32 1.43 5.23
N ARG A 578 25.25 0.22 5.78
CA ARG A 578 24.02 -0.57 5.88
C ARG A 578 22.82 0.14 6.55
N SER A 579 23.04 1.24 7.29
CA SER A 579 21.94 2.01 7.90
C SER A 579 21.16 2.88 6.92
N ARG A 580 21.69 3.12 5.70
CA ARG A 580 21.07 3.99 4.71
C ARG A 580 20.18 3.23 3.72
N VAL A 581 19.14 3.91 3.24
CA VAL A 581 18.38 3.52 2.05
C VAL A 581 19.20 3.91 0.82
N ALA A 582 19.36 3.00 -0.14
CA ALA A 582 20.20 3.24 -1.31
C ALA A 582 19.66 4.41 -2.16
N ALA A 583 20.56 5.24 -2.71
CA ALA A 583 20.20 6.54 -3.29
C ALA A 583 19.15 6.40 -4.41
N PHE A 584 19.29 5.39 -5.28
CA PHE A 584 18.33 5.13 -6.36
C PHE A 584 16.97 4.57 -5.89
N SER A 585 16.86 3.92 -4.72
CA SER A 585 15.66 3.13 -4.36
C SER A 585 14.41 4.00 -4.34
N SER A 586 13.42 3.72 -5.20
CA SER A 586 12.16 4.47 -5.28
C SER A 586 11.51 4.65 -3.91
N ARG A 587 10.94 5.84 -3.68
CA ARG A 587 10.34 6.23 -2.40
C ARG A 587 8.82 6.28 -2.49
N GLY A 588 8.16 5.99 -1.37
CA GLY A 588 6.73 6.16 -1.21
C GLY A 588 6.27 7.63 -1.14
N PRO A 589 4.97 7.87 -0.91
CA PRO A 589 3.92 6.84 -0.82
C PRO A 589 3.55 6.28 -2.21
N THR A 590 2.53 5.42 -2.30
CA THR A 590 1.81 5.22 -3.56
C THR A 590 1.01 6.48 -3.92
N LYS A 591 0.48 6.55 -5.15
CA LYS A 591 -0.41 7.64 -5.57
C LYS A 591 -1.64 7.78 -4.63
N GLU A 592 -2.07 6.66 -4.03
CA GLU A 592 -3.15 6.55 -3.03
C GLU A 592 -2.68 6.76 -1.57
N LYS A 593 -1.52 7.40 -1.36
CA LYS A 593 -1.00 7.78 -0.02
C LYS A 593 -0.68 6.59 0.92
N ARG A 594 -0.48 5.39 0.37
CA ARG A 594 -0.04 4.20 1.11
C ARG A 594 1.48 4.19 1.30
N PHE A 595 1.98 3.84 2.48
CA PHE A 595 3.41 3.68 2.74
C PHE A 595 3.96 2.47 1.96
N LYS A 596 4.90 2.73 1.06
CA LYS A 596 5.65 1.74 0.30
C LYS A 596 7.11 2.24 0.17
N PRO A 597 8.14 1.38 0.04
CA PRO A 597 8.08 -0.09 0.12
C PRO A 597 7.55 -0.59 1.47
N ASP A 598 7.20 -1.87 1.59
CA ASP A 598 6.82 -2.45 2.88
C ASP A 598 8.06 -2.68 3.75
N VAL A 599 9.15 -3.16 3.14
CA VAL A 599 10.46 -3.38 3.78
C VAL A 599 11.58 -3.04 2.81
N VAL A 600 12.80 -2.89 3.33
CA VAL A 600 14.01 -2.88 2.51
C VAL A 600 14.89 -4.09 2.79
N ALA A 601 15.63 -4.53 1.78
CA ALA A 601 16.78 -5.40 1.95
C ALA A 601 17.99 -4.73 1.28
N PRO A 602 19.22 -5.02 1.71
CA PRO A 602 20.40 -4.48 1.04
C PRO A 602 20.42 -4.78 -0.47
N GLY A 603 20.73 -3.73 -1.23
CA GLY A 603 20.61 -3.61 -2.68
C GLY A 603 21.75 -2.80 -3.32
N THR A 604 22.90 -2.71 -2.63
CA THR A 604 24.20 -2.48 -3.31
C THR A 604 25.25 -3.63 -3.21
N CYS A 605 25.89 -4.00 -4.34
CA CYS A 605 26.95 -5.02 -4.54
C CYS A 605 26.69 -6.54 -4.22
N ILE A 606 25.59 -7.22 -4.69
CA ILE A 606 25.39 -8.72 -4.71
C ILE A 606 26.59 -9.21 -5.51
N LEU A 607 27.37 -10.10 -4.90
CA LEU A 607 28.05 -11.16 -5.63
C LEU A 607 27.04 -12.31 -5.75
N SER A 608 26.61 -12.65 -6.96
CA SER A 608 25.69 -13.77 -7.28
C SER A 608 26.02 -14.29 -8.68
N ALA A 609 25.41 -15.43 -9.03
CA ALA A 609 25.58 -16.15 -10.27
C ALA A 609 25.52 -15.22 -11.48
N ASN A 610 26.55 -15.28 -12.30
CA ASN A 610 26.62 -14.63 -13.60
C ASN A 610 26.16 -15.63 -14.68
N SER A 611 25.47 -15.14 -15.71
CA SER A 611 25.11 -15.98 -16.86
C SER A 611 26.34 -16.30 -17.69
N SER A 612 26.50 -17.55 -18.12
CA SER A 612 27.54 -17.97 -19.07
C SER A 612 27.46 -17.23 -20.42
N HIS A 613 26.28 -16.68 -20.76
CA HIS A 613 26.08 -15.82 -21.92
C HIS A 613 26.60 -14.37 -21.72
N VAL A 614 26.99 -13.97 -20.51
CA VAL A 614 27.50 -12.63 -20.18
C VAL A 614 28.92 -12.72 -19.59
N PRO A 615 29.94 -13.10 -20.38
CA PRO A 615 31.31 -13.29 -19.89
C PRO A 615 32.01 -12.01 -19.43
N ASN A 616 31.50 -10.83 -19.81
CA ASN A 616 32.02 -9.51 -19.44
C ASN A 616 30.93 -8.65 -18.78
N PRO A 617 30.50 -8.96 -17.54
CA PRO A 617 29.49 -8.17 -16.83
C PRO A 617 30.04 -6.81 -16.35
N LEU A 618 29.16 -5.82 -16.19
CA LEU A 618 29.54 -4.42 -15.89
C LEU A 618 30.41 -4.23 -14.64
N ARG A 619 30.27 -5.09 -13.62
CA ARG A 619 31.24 -5.25 -12.54
C ARG A 619 31.51 -6.75 -12.35
N PRO A 620 32.67 -7.28 -12.78
CA PRO A 620 32.97 -8.71 -12.61
C PRO A 620 33.18 -9.08 -11.14
N GLY A 621 32.83 -10.31 -10.79
CA GLY A 621 33.19 -10.92 -9.52
C GLY A 621 34.64 -11.47 -9.55
N PRO A 622 35.11 -12.09 -8.44
CA PRO A 622 36.45 -12.69 -8.38
C PRO A 622 36.64 -13.92 -9.29
N HIS A 623 35.58 -14.41 -9.93
CA HIS A 623 35.59 -15.48 -10.94
C HIS A 623 34.44 -15.23 -11.94
N GLN A 624 34.58 -15.66 -13.19
CA GLN A 624 33.64 -15.35 -14.29
C GLN A 624 32.18 -15.76 -14.01
N ASP A 625 32.00 -16.81 -13.22
CA ASP A 625 30.72 -17.40 -12.78
C ASP A 625 29.94 -16.47 -11.82
N TRP A 626 30.51 -15.34 -11.37
CA TRP A 626 29.91 -14.46 -10.37
C TRP A 626 30.11 -12.98 -10.73
N CYS A 627 29.14 -12.11 -10.43
CA CYS A 627 29.22 -10.68 -10.79
C CYS A 627 28.46 -9.75 -9.83
N TYR A 628 28.65 -8.43 -10.02
CA TYR A 628 27.97 -7.31 -9.37
C TYR A 628 27.34 -6.37 -10.44
N LYS A 629 26.20 -5.70 -10.16
CA LYS A 629 25.43 -4.70 -10.99
C LYS A 629 24.33 -4.18 -10.05
N SER A 630 23.88 -2.91 -9.93
CA SER A 630 23.11 -2.43 -8.72
C SER A 630 21.62 -2.02 -8.82
N GLY A 631 20.86 -1.99 -7.69
CA GLY A 631 19.44 -1.55 -7.64
C GLY A 631 18.50 -2.15 -6.57
N THR A 632 17.18 -2.26 -6.83
CA THR A 632 16.17 -2.89 -5.93
C THR A 632 15.81 -4.34 -6.24
N SER A 633 16.00 -4.82 -7.46
CA SER A 633 15.45 -6.10 -7.88
C SER A 633 16.31 -7.33 -7.57
N MET A 634 17.43 -7.18 -6.85
CA MET A 634 18.05 -8.29 -6.11
C MET A 634 17.83 -8.15 -4.60
N ALA A 635 17.56 -6.95 -4.06
CA ALA A 635 16.95 -6.84 -2.73
C ALA A 635 15.63 -7.64 -2.66
N THR A 636 14.87 -7.66 -3.75
CA THR A 636 13.58 -8.39 -3.88
C THR A 636 13.69 -9.92 -3.73
N PRO A 637 14.48 -10.67 -4.54
CA PRO A 637 14.67 -12.11 -4.40
C PRO A 637 15.32 -12.54 -3.07
N LEU A 638 16.09 -11.66 -2.42
CA LEU A 638 16.56 -11.92 -1.05
C LEU A 638 15.38 -11.99 -0.07
N VAL A 639 14.44 -11.05 -0.15
CA VAL A 639 13.22 -11.08 0.67
C VAL A 639 12.32 -12.25 0.28
N ALA A 640 12.28 -12.65 -1.00
CA ALA A 640 11.58 -13.86 -1.44
C ALA A 640 12.20 -15.14 -0.82
N GLY A 641 13.53 -15.24 -0.75
CA GLY A 641 14.17 -16.35 -0.04
C GLY A 641 13.94 -16.28 1.47
N CYS A 642 13.97 -15.10 2.10
CA CYS A 642 13.57 -14.94 3.50
C CYS A 642 12.11 -15.37 3.74
N ALA A 643 11.19 -15.07 2.82
CA ALA A 643 9.81 -15.53 2.88
C ALA A 643 9.71 -17.06 2.78
N ALA A 644 10.49 -17.71 1.90
CA ALA A 644 10.56 -19.17 1.84
C ALA A 644 11.10 -19.78 3.15
N VAL A 645 12.20 -19.24 3.70
CA VAL A 645 12.75 -19.67 4.99
C VAL A 645 11.74 -19.50 6.13
N LEU A 646 10.95 -18.42 6.14
CA LEU A 646 9.86 -18.25 7.10
C LEU A 646 8.72 -19.26 6.91
N ARG A 647 8.33 -19.58 5.67
CA ARG A 647 7.33 -20.63 5.41
C ARG A 647 7.79 -22.01 5.87
N GLU A 648 9.05 -22.38 5.60
CA GLU A 648 9.66 -23.61 6.11
C GLU A 648 9.60 -23.64 7.65
N ALA A 649 10.06 -22.58 8.31
CA ALA A 649 10.07 -22.47 9.76
C ALA A 649 8.65 -22.57 10.35
N LEU A 650 7.66 -21.92 9.73
CA LEU A 650 6.26 -21.94 10.18
C LEU A 650 5.63 -23.33 10.05
N ILE A 651 5.85 -24.01 8.92
CA ILE A 651 5.36 -25.38 8.69
C ILE A 651 6.02 -26.34 9.70
N ASN A 652 7.34 -26.25 9.87
CA ASN A 652 8.08 -27.07 10.85
C ASN A 652 7.74 -26.75 12.32
N ASN A 653 7.05 -25.63 12.59
CA ASN A 653 6.50 -25.28 13.92
C ASN A 653 4.95 -25.34 13.95
N GLY A 654 4.33 -26.18 13.09
CA GLY A 654 2.92 -26.55 13.17
C GLY A 654 1.92 -25.58 12.52
N THR A 655 2.37 -24.70 11.62
CA THR A 655 1.50 -23.82 10.82
C THR A 655 1.45 -24.35 9.39
N GLU A 656 0.51 -25.26 9.11
CA GLU A 656 0.51 -26.09 7.88
C GLU A 656 0.43 -25.29 6.57
N SER A 657 -0.36 -24.22 6.53
CA SER A 657 -0.48 -23.33 5.37
C SER A 657 -0.38 -21.87 5.83
N PRO A 658 0.84 -21.32 5.99
CA PRO A 658 1.03 -19.96 6.48
C PRO A 658 0.55 -18.92 5.46
N SER A 659 -0.24 -17.94 5.89
CA SER A 659 -0.73 -16.90 4.98
C SER A 659 0.36 -15.92 4.54
N ALA A 660 0.14 -15.30 3.38
CA ALA A 660 0.97 -14.20 2.88
C ALA A 660 0.93 -12.99 3.82
N ALA A 661 -0.22 -12.76 4.48
CA ALA A 661 -0.35 -11.75 5.54
C ALA A 661 0.56 -12.07 6.73
N LEU A 662 0.64 -13.33 7.18
CA LEU A 662 1.52 -13.76 8.26
C LEU A 662 3.00 -13.65 7.90
N VAL A 663 3.40 -14.11 6.71
CA VAL A 663 4.80 -14.00 6.26
C VAL A 663 5.21 -12.53 6.12
N LYS A 664 4.33 -11.68 5.57
CA LYS A 664 4.53 -10.22 5.51
C LYS A 664 4.59 -9.59 6.90
N ALA A 665 3.73 -9.98 7.84
CA ALA A 665 3.72 -9.48 9.21
C ALA A 665 4.99 -9.87 9.98
N LEU A 666 5.51 -11.09 9.81
CA LEU A 666 6.75 -11.56 10.42
C LEU A 666 7.98 -10.81 9.88
N LEU A 667 8.03 -10.53 8.57
CA LEU A 667 9.10 -9.72 7.96
C LEU A 667 9.06 -8.27 8.48
N VAL A 668 7.86 -7.67 8.55
CA VAL A 668 7.64 -6.29 9.04
C VAL A 668 7.91 -6.16 10.55
N ASN A 669 7.54 -7.15 11.35
CA ASN A 669 7.77 -7.17 12.79
C ASN A 669 9.26 -7.43 13.10
N GLY A 670 9.89 -8.40 12.43
CA GLY A 670 11.32 -8.68 12.62
C GLY A 670 12.24 -7.56 12.12
N ALA A 671 11.81 -6.78 11.12
CA ALA A 671 12.61 -5.72 10.52
C ALA A 671 13.18 -4.72 11.54
N GLU A 672 14.46 -4.37 11.34
CA GLU A 672 15.16 -3.37 12.15
C GLU A 672 14.93 -1.96 11.62
N ILE A 673 14.78 -1.01 12.53
CA ILE A 673 14.58 0.41 12.21
C ILE A 673 15.91 0.98 11.72
N LEU A 674 15.86 1.75 10.62
CA LEU A 674 17.01 2.43 10.03
C LEU A 674 17.12 3.87 10.57
N SER A 675 17.73 4.79 9.83
CA SER A 675 17.94 6.19 10.23
C SER A 675 16.67 7.06 10.35
N ARG A 676 15.47 6.47 10.32
CA ARG A 676 14.17 7.17 10.44
C ARG A 676 13.14 6.27 11.16
N PRO A 677 12.21 6.83 11.96
CA PRO A 677 11.08 6.09 12.55
C PRO A 677 10.25 5.32 11.51
N THR A 678 9.53 4.28 11.94
CA THR A 678 8.75 3.41 11.05
C THR A 678 7.24 3.46 11.34
N PRO A 679 6.38 3.41 10.29
CA PRO A 679 6.72 3.36 8.88
C PRO A 679 7.21 4.70 8.32
N ASN A 680 8.02 4.66 7.27
CA ASN A 680 8.36 5.85 6.48
C ASN A 680 8.49 5.51 4.98
N ILE A 681 8.45 6.54 4.14
CA ILE A 681 8.48 6.40 2.67
C ILE A 681 9.84 5.96 2.08
N HIS A 682 10.89 5.83 2.89
CA HIS A 682 12.23 5.44 2.43
C HIS A 682 12.50 3.95 2.68
N SER A 683 12.30 3.50 3.93
CA SER A 683 12.60 2.14 4.38
C SER A 683 11.37 1.27 4.61
N GLY A 684 10.16 1.80 4.39
CA GLY A 684 8.93 1.12 4.81
C GLY A 684 8.92 0.96 6.33
N PHE A 685 8.68 -0.27 6.78
CA PHE A 685 8.74 -0.66 8.18
C PHE A 685 10.13 -1.14 8.66
N GLY A 686 11.18 -0.93 7.86
CA GLY A 686 12.58 -1.18 8.22
C GLY A 686 13.31 -2.14 7.28
N ARG A 687 14.55 -2.49 7.65
CA ARG A 687 15.36 -3.47 6.92
C ARG A 687 15.06 -4.88 7.43
N VAL A 688 14.85 -5.85 6.54
CA VAL A 688 14.55 -7.24 6.93
C VAL A 688 15.68 -7.82 7.80
N ASN A 689 15.30 -8.38 8.95
CA ASN A 689 16.17 -9.15 9.83
C ASN A 689 15.50 -10.50 10.08
N LEU A 690 16.06 -11.56 9.47
CA LEU A 690 15.43 -12.88 9.45
C LEU A 690 15.50 -13.56 10.82
N ALA A 691 16.58 -13.36 11.58
CA ALA A 691 16.73 -13.91 12.92
C ALA A 691 15.64 -13.41 13.88
N HIS A 692 15.32 -12.11 13.82
CA HIS A 692 14.19 -11.54 14.57
C HIS A 692 12.84 -12.13 14.15
N SER A 693 12.61 -12.36 12.86
CA SER A 693 11.36 -12.98 12.38
C SER A 693 11.25 -14.44 12.86
N ILE A 694 12.35 -15.20 12.81
CA ILE A 694 12.42 -16.61 13.23
C ILE A 694 12.23 -16.78 14.74
N ALA A 695 12.68 -15.84 15.56
CA ALA A 695 12.43 -15.84 17.01
C ALA A 695 10.92 -15.89 17.33
N VAL A 696 10.10 -15.13 16.59
CA VAL A 696 8.63 -15.13 16.78
C VAL A 696 7.98 -16.42 16.25
N VAL A 697 8.50 -16.99 15.16
CA VAL A 697 8.04 -18.31 14.65
C VAL A 697 8.28 -19.41 15.69
N ARG A 698 9.45 -19.38 16.35
CA ARG A 698 9.82 -20.29 17.44
C ARG A 698 9.11 -20.01 18.77
N ARG A 699 8.32 -18.92 18.86
CA ARG A 699 7.60 -18.48 20.06
C ARG A 699 8.54 -18.28 21.25
N GLU A 700 9.68 -17.63 21.00
CA GLU A 700 10.60 -17.21 22.06
C GLU A 700 9.88 -16.29 23.07
N ILE A 701 10.32 -16.28 24.34
CA ILE A 701 9.61 -15.63 25.46
C ILE A 701 9.29 -14.17 25.10
N GLY A 702 8.03 -13.76 25.36
CA GLY A 702 7.54 -12.42 25.00
C GLY A 702 7.19 -12.22 23.53
N SER A 703 7.19 -13.27 22.70
CA SER A 703 6.79 -13.19 21.28
C SER A 703 5.77 -14.24 20.88
N ALA A 704 4.83 -13.86 20.01
CA ALA A 704 3.87 -14.77 19.39
C ALA A 704 3.21 -14.16 18.14
N PHE A 705 2.41 -14.96 17.45
CA PHE A 705 1.62 -14.56 16.30
C PHE A 705 0.24 -15.24 16.28
N ARG A 706 -0.66 -14.68 15.47
CA ARG A 706 -1.96 -15.26 15.08
C ARG A 706 -2.15 -15.06 13.58
N ASP A 707 -2.76 -16.05 12.95
CA ASP A 707 -3.23 -16.04 11.56
C ASP A 707 -4.71 -16.42 11.66
N HIS A 708 -5.61 -15.48 11.40
CA HIS A 708 -7.03 -15.57 11.80
C HIS A 708 -7.90 -14.81 10.78
N GLN A 709 -9.21 -14.74 11.02
CA GLN A 709 -10.12 -13.94 10.22
C GLN A 709 -11.13 -13.21 11.10
N LEU A 710 -11.68 -12.10 10.60
CA LEU A 710 -12.86 -11.42 11.18
C LEU A 710 -14.03 -11.52 10.19
N SER A 711 -15.24 -11.37 10.69
CA SER A 711 -16.49 -11.44 9.91
C SER A 711 -17.50 -10.43 10.43
N ASP A 712 -18.66 -10.29 9.78
CA ASP A 712 -19.69 -9.33 10.22
C ASP A 712 -20.36 -9.74 11.53
N THR A 713 -20.30 -11.02 11.91
CA THR A 713 -20.76 -11.56 13.20
C THR A 713 -19.65 -11.65 14.25
N ASP A 714 -18.39 -11.74 13.83
CA ASP A 714 -17.20 -11.74 14.71
C ASP A 714 -16.22 -10.64 14.29
N LYS A 715 -16.47 -9.42 14.79
CA LYS A 715 -15.78 -8.18 14.38
C LYS A 715 -14.53 -7.85 15.20
N SER A 716 -14.12 -8.67 16.17
CA SER A 716 -12.98 -8.35 17.04
C SER A 716 -12.27 -9.58 17.62
N PHE A 717 -10.99 -9.70 17.32
CA PHE A 717 -10.08 -10.64 17.98
C PHE A 717 -9.31 -9.94 19.11
N SER A 718 -9.13 -10.60 20.26
CA SER A 718 -8.26 -10.13 21.34
C SER A 718 -7.43 -11.26 21.95
N ASP A 719 -6.22 -10.92 22.40
CA ASP A 719 -5.31 -11.83 23.11
C ASP A 719 -4.57 -11.11 24.25
N LYS A 720 -3.89 -11.87 25.11
CA LYS A 720 -3.15 -11.36 26.27
C LYS A 720 -1.64 -11.49 26.09
N ILE A 721 -0.93 -10.42 26.42
CA ILE A 721 0.54 -10.32 26.42
C ILE A 721 0.97 -10.11 27.87
N LEU A 722 1.79 -11.03 28.40
CA LEU A 722 2.43 -10.88 29.69
C LEU A 722 3.76 -10.15 29.51
N VAL A 723 3.91 -8.99 30.14
CA VAL A 723 5.14 -8.18 30.15
C VAL A 723 5.94 -8.49 31.41
N GLU A 724 7.01 -9.26 31.24
CA GLU A 724 7.97 -9.55 32.32
C GLU A 724 8.93 -8.37 32.57
N ALA A 725 9.55 -8.32 33.77
CA ALA A 725 10.26 -7.16 34.30
C ALA A 725 11.51 -6.70 33.52
N GLN A 726 12.07 -7.57 32.67
CA GLN A 726 13.21 -7.24 31.80
C GLN A 726 12.81 -6.54 30.50
N HIS A 727 11.55 -6.64 30.07
CA HIS A 727 11.10 -6.10 28.79
C HIS A 727 10.66 -4.64 28.96
N THR A 728 11.13 -3.78 28.05
CA THR A 728 10.87 -2.33 28.07
C THR A 728 10.29 -1.80 26.76
N THR A 729 10.31 -2.59 25.68
CA THR A 729 9.66 -2.23 24.41
C THR A 729 8.82 -3.38 23.85
N LEU A 730 7.63 -3.07 23.35
CA LEU A 730 6.75 -3.98 22.61
C LEU A 730 6.60 -3.50 21.17
N LYS A 731 6.99 -4.34 20.20
CA LYS A 731 6.70 -4.12 18.77
C LYS A 731 5.58 -5.06 18.33
N ALA A 732 4.40 -4.51 18.05
CA ALA A 732 3.26 -5.24 17.48
C ALA A 732 3.04 -4.85 16.01
N THR A 733 2.53 -5.76 15.20
CA THR A 733 2.33 -5.58 13.76
C THR A 733 1.11 -6.37 13.30
N LEU A 734 0.18 -5.70 12.62
CA LEU A 734 -1.01 -6.24 11.99
C LEU A 734 -0.86 -6.13 10.47
N VAL A 735 -1.19 -7.19 9.73
CA VAL A 735 -1.28 -7.21 8.27
C VAL A 735 -2.57 -7.91 7.87
N TRP A 736 -3.22 -7.46 6.80
CA TRP A 736 -4.29 -8.22 6.15
C TRP A 736 -4.14 -8.24 4.64
N SER A 737 -4.60 -9.33 4.00
CA SER A 737 -4.81 -9.36 2.56
C SER A 737 -6.13 -8.64 2.29
N ASP A 738 -6.10 -7.42 1.77
CA ASP A 738 -7.29 -6.59 1.54
C ASP A 738 -7.95 -6.98 0.19
N PRO A 739 -9.28 -6.96 0.06
CA PRO A 739 -9.97 -7.19 -1.21
C PRO A 739 -9.41 -6.33 -2.37
N PRO A 740 -9.37 -6.82 -3.61
CA PRO A 740 -8.83 -6.06 -4.74
C PRO A 740 -9.51 -4.69 -4.92
N GLY A 741 -8.72 -3.72 -5.43
CA GLY A 741 -9.18 -2.36 -5.71
C GLY A 741 -8.29 -1.27 -5.09
N LYS A 742 -8.35 -0.08 -5.69
CA LYS A 742 -7.44 1.05 -5.46
C LYS A 742 -7.27 1.51 -4.01
N MET A 743 -8.36 1.53 -3.25
CA MET A 743 -8.38 1.96 -1.85
C MET A 743 -8.37 0.76 -0.89
N ILE A 744 -8.09 1.02 0.38
CA ILE A 744 -8.38 0.06 1.46
C ILE A 744 -9.90 -0.16 1.52
N LYS A 745 -10.34 -1.39 1.24
CA LYS A 745 -11.75 -1.82 1.21
C LYS A 745 -12.21 -2.16 2.63
N ASN A 746 -11.49 -3.09 3.26
CA ASN A 746 -11.73 -3.55 4.63
C ASN A 746 -10.78 -2.83 5.59
N ARG A 747 -11.34 -2.20 6.63
CA ARG A 747 -10.57 -1.41 7.59
C ARG A 747 -10.45 -2.16 8.91
N LEU A 748 -9.24 -2.57 9.26
CA LEU A 748 -8.91 -3.11 10.58
C LEU A 748 -8.19 -2.07 11.43
N LEU A 749 -8.26 -2.20 12.75
CA LEU A 749 -7.49 -1.42 13.72
C LEU A 749 -6.79 -2.35 14.71
N LEU A 750 -5.47 -2.20 14.81
CA LEU A 750 -4.66 -2.72 15.92
C LEU A 750 -4.77 -1.78 17.13
N GLU A 751 -5.08 -2.33 18.30
CA GLU A 751 -4.98 -1.63 19.58
C GLU A 751 -4.16 -2.47 20.57
N LEU A 752 -3.25 -1.81 21.31
CA LEU A 752 -2.58 -2.37 22.49
C LEU A 752 -3.07 -1.61 23.72
N LYS A 753 -3.39 -2.29 24.82
CA LYS A 753 -3.95 -1.63 26.00
C LYS A 753 -3.51 -2.28 27.31
N ASP A 754 -3.02 -1.47 28.24
CA ASP A 754 -2.79 -1.85 29.64
C ASP A 754 -3.81 -1.17 30.57
N ALA A 755 -3.64 -1.30 31.89
CA ALA A 755 -4.54 -0.71 32.89
C ALA A 755 -4.50 0.83 32.98
N SER A 756 -3.54 1.47 32.31
CA SER A 756 -3.24 2.91 32.38
C SER A 756 -3.34 3.64 31.03
N LYS A 757 -3.07 2.95 29.92
CA LYS A 757 -2.89 3.55 28.59
C LYS A 757 -3.41 2.62 27.47
N SER A 758 -3.90 3.22 26.40
CA SER A 758 -4.07 2.57 25.10
C SER A 758 -3.07 3.14 24.08
N MET A 759 -2.62 2.31 23.15
CA MET A 759 -1.72 2.66 22.05
C MET A 759 -2.29 2.11 20.74
N ARG A 760 -2.31 2.97 19.72
CA ARG A 760 -2.76 2.65 18.35
C ARG A 760 -1.66 3.04 17.34
N PRO A 761 -1.68 2.49 16.11
CA PRO A 761 -0.77 2.89 15.06
C PRO A 761 -0.91 4.39 14.73
N PRO A 762 0.19 5.12 14.42
CA PRO A 762 0.12 6.52 14.01
C PRO A 762 -0.49 6.75 12.62
N HIS A 763 -0.72 5.69 11.83
CA HIS A 763 -1.24 5.78 10.46
C HIS A 763 -2.24 4.66 10.14
N ASN A 764 -3.38 5.00 9.50
CA ASN A 764 -4.40 4.03 9.05
C ASN A 764 -4.20 3.50 7.61
N SER A 765 -3.42 4.19 6.75
CA SER A 765 -3.61 4.14 5.29
C SER A 765 -3.26 2.81 4.61
N ASN A 766 -2.49 1.95 5.26
CA ASN A 766 -2.10 0.64 4.75
C ASN A 766 -2.94 -0.50 5.34
N ASN A 767 -3.00 -1.60 4.60
CA ASN A 767 -3.29 -2.95 5.11
C ASN A 767 -2.14 -3.55 5.94
N VAL A 768 -1.32 -2.68 6.54
CA VAL A 768 -0.17 -2.96 7.41
C VAL A 768 -0.15 -1.87 8.47
N GLN A 769 -0.24 -2.27 9.73
CA GLN A 769 -0.24 -1.40 10.90
C GLN A 769 0.83 -1.85 11.88
N GLN A 770 1.48 -0.91 12.55
CA GLN A 770 2.55 -1.19 13.51
C GLN A 770 2.41 -0.27 14.73
N VAL A 771 2.63 -0.84 15.91
CA VAL A 771 2.78 -0.10 17.16
C VAL A 771 4.13 -0.45 17.75
N LEU A 772 4.93 0.58 18.05
CA LEU A 772 6.14 0.48 18.84
C LEU A 772 5.87 1.18 20.18
N TRP A 773 5.64 0.41 21.24
CA TRP A 773 5.39 0.93 22.58
C TRP A 773 6.68 0.79 23.39
N ASN A 774 7.37 1.92 23.61
CA ASN A 774 8.54 2.02 24.47
C ASN A 774 8.14 2.38 25.91
N SER A 775 8.95 1.98 26.88
CA SER A 775 8.71 2.19 28.32
C SER A 775 7.40 1.56 28.82
N ILE A 776 7.10 0.35 28.35
CA ILE A 776 6.01 -0.48 28.91
C ILE A 776 6.29 -0.82 30.38
N SER A 777 5.23 -0.96 31.18
CA SER A 777 5.34 -1.44 32.56
C SER A 777 5.10 -2.95 32.65
N PRO A 778 5.74 -3.68 33.58
CA PRO A 778 5.49 -5.10 33.77
C PRO A 778 4.06 -5.37 34.24
N GLY A 779 3.39 -6.37 33.67
CA GLY A 779 1.98 -6.65 33.92
C GLY A 779 1.29 -7.35 32.75
N GLU A 780 -0.04 -7.28 32.71
CA GLU A 780 -0.86 -7.81 31.62
C GLU A 780 -1.27 -6.67 30.66
N LEU A 781 -1.05 -6.90 29.36
CA LEU A 781 -1.46 -6.03 28.27
C LEU A 781 -2.38 -6.82 27.33
N THR A 782 -3.45 -6.20 26.84
CA THR A 782 -4.34 -6.78 25.81
C THR A 782 -3.92 -6.29 24.43
N ILE A 783 -3.82 -7.20 23.47
CA ILE A 783 -3.71 -6.89 22.04
C ILE A 783 -5.06 -7.19 21.37
N THR A 784 -5.59 -6.23 20.61
CA THR A 784 -6.89 -6.32 19.93
C THR A 784 -6.75 -5.97 18.46
N VAL A 785 -7.47 -6.71 17.62
CA VAL A 785 -7.66 -6.41 16.19
C VAL A 785 -9.17 -6.35 15.93
N GLY A 786 -9.68 -5.17 15.59
CA GLY A 786 -11.11 -4.92 15.36
C GLY A 786 -11.44 -4.41 13.96
N VAL A 787 -12.64 -4.72 13.47
CA VAL A 787 -13.21 -4.13 12.24
C VAL A 787 -13.69 -2.71 12.52
N VAL A 788 -13.21 -1.74 11.74
CA VAL A 788 -13.66 -0.34 11.78
C VAL A 788 -14.89 -0.17 10.88
N GLY A 789 -16.08 -0.33 11.46
CA GLY A 789 -17.36 -0.22 10.76
C GLY A 789 -17.85 -1.55 10.20
N ASN A 790 -17.86 -1.69 8.88
CA ASN A 790 -18.31 -2.89 8.14
C ASN A 790 -17.23 -3.34 7.15
N LEU A 791 -17.28 -4.62 6.78
CA LEU A 791 -16.47 -5.19 5.70
C LEU A 791 -17.19 -4.98 4.35
N ASP A 792 -16.42 -4.72 3.29
CA ASP A 792 -16.90 -4.79 1.89
C ASP A 792 -16.96 -6.24 1.40
N LEU A 793 -15.97 -7.07 1.76
CA LEU A 793 -15.99 -8.53 1.57
C LEU A 793 -15.65 -9.23 2.88
N SER A 794 -16.33 -10.36 3.14
CA SER A 794 -16.32 -11.07 4.42
C SER A 794 -16.22 -12.58 4.18
N PRO A 795 -15.44 -13.34 4.96
CA PRO A 795 -14.58 -12.88 6.07
C PRO A 795 -13.31 -12.16 5.59
N GLN A 796 -12.70 -11.37 6.46
CA GLN A 796 -11.40 -10.70 6.25
C GLN A 796 -10.28 -11.48 6.98
N PRO A 797 -9.39 -12.20 6.27
CA PRO A 797 -8.22 -12.84 6.88
C PRO A 797 -7.16 -11.81 7.28
N PHE A 798 -6.56 -11.97 8.46
CA PHE A 798 -5.50 -11.10 8.96
C PHE A 798 -4.46 -11.90 9.77
N ALA A 799 -3.25 -11.37 9.84
CA ALA A 799 -2.22 -11.85 10.73
C ALA A 799 -1.76 -10.74 11.67
N VAL A 800 -1.56 -11.07 12.94
CA VAL A 800 -0.98 -10.17 13.93
C VAL A 800 0.20 -10.84 14.63
N VAL A 801 1.30 -10.11 14.75
CA VAL A 801 2.62 -10.58 15.18
C VAL A 801 3.14 -9.60 16.23
N TRP A 802 3.68 -10.09 17.34
CA TRP A 802 4.26 -9.24 18.38
C TRP A 802 5.52 -9.83 19.00
N ARG A 803 6.39 -8.94 19.48
CA ARG A 803 7.62 -9.26 20.17
C ARG A 803 7.96 -8.21 21.23
N LEU A 804 8.29 -8.67 22.43
CA LEU A 804 8.92 -7.90 23.49
C LEU A 804 10.45 -7.83 23.32
N TYR A 805 11.03 -6.75 23.85
CA TYR A 805 12.45 -6.39 23.83
C TYR A 805 12.85 -5.84 25.20
#